data_AF-A0A522S8K0-F1
#
_entry.id   AF-A0A522S8K0-F1
#
_cell.length_a   1.000
_cell.length_b   1.000
_cell.length_c   1.000
_cell.angle_alpha   90.00
_cell.angle_beta   90.00
_cell.angle_gamma   90.00
#
_symmetry.space_group_name_H-M   'P 1'
#
loop_
_entity.id
_entity.type
_entity.pdbx_description
1 polymer ?
#
loop_
_entity_poly.entity_id
_entity_poly.type
_entity_poly.pdbx_seq_one_letter_code
_entity_poly.pdbx_strand_id
1 'polypeptide(L)'
;EDRAEHLASSSCSTDRKSIVEGAFSNDGRLLGLRINQLENVGAYLRPPEPSTLYRTHGNLNGPYDVRDIAVHNEVVVTNQMPTGLNRGFGGPQYYFPLQRLMHEAAKQLGIDPLELQLRNLVRPSSTPYECASGAVFDGGDFPATLSHAASLADYGALVRQRDRARARGELSGIGISVSVESSASSLAYVNVALPAGGGGNDKSGGIASATISADPGGRIVLRLPTLPAGQGHETALSQIIADELGVAPDDIDVVTSIDTNMSDWSITSGNYANRFSSADSNAAVLAARKMAAKFRRLAAAKLECHPDDIELSDGRARVKGRNIDISLKRLASWAHWDSSQLPPGESGGFTEMATFTPDSLLPPDREGRVPSSLSTTLMCDIAAVRISPDTGHVTVESYTSVHDAGRLINPALVEGQVRGGFAHGLGAALMERISYDFQGQLLTGTFADYLCPTAQDIPPITLGHVAFPTDRNELGSRGLGDGSSMNAPAAIANAVGDAIGRADLTLPLTPSRTWSYLNGIDPEQPREATKERERQPGDIWTQPHTARAGELVGEGEALLPKPPSEVWQALFNVEGLKGIIPGCRELEEPEPDHFRAKIVVAIAGMRTAYDARLELSDKEEPLSLRFSGDATGSLGHGRGEAAIRLEPAPQGRTLLHYRYRAQVGGRVASVGHRMLGGVVNLLANQFFSGLARQLDPSAGKAGLLDRLRFFWKYAKAMTGR
;
A
#
# COMPACT_ATOMS: atom_id res chain seq x y z
N GLU A 1 -10.56 -5.59 -14.74
CA GLU A 1 -10.50 -6.31 -13.47
C GLU A 1 -11.64 -5.84 -12.57
N ASP A 2 -12.17 -6.73 -11.74
CA ASP A 2 -13.03 -6.37 -10.60
C ASP A 2 -12.18 -6.07 -9.35
N ARG A 3 -12.84 -5.79 -8.21
CA ARG A 3 -12.15 -5.46 -6.96
C ARG A 3 -11.41 -6.65 -6.34
N ALA A 4 -11.95 -7.85 -6.45
CA ALA A 4 -11.32 -9.04 -5.87
C ALA A 4 -10.07 -9.41 -6.67
N GLU A 5 -10.13 -9.33 -8.00
CA GLU A 5 -8.99 -9.44 -8.90
C GLU A 5 -7.94 -8.38 -8.56
N HIS A 6 -8.34 -7.11 -8.44
CA HIS A 6 -7.41 -6.02 -8.11
C HIS A 6 -6.64 -6.26 -6.80
N LEU A 7 -7.34 -6.64 -5.71
CA LEU A 7 -6.71 -6.90 -4.41
C LEU A 7 -5.84 -8.16 -4.39
N ALA A 8 -6.09 -9.12 -5.30
CA ALA A 8 -5.38 -10.40 -5.33
C ALA A 8 -4.20 -10.44 -6.30
N SER A 9 -4.23 -9.66 -7.39
CA SER A 9 -3.28 -9.82 -8.50
C SER A 9 -2.78 -8.53 -9.14
N SER A 10 -3.20 -7.34 -8.69
CA SER A 10 -2.62 -6.08 -9.16
C SER A 10 -1.22 -5.86 -8.56
N SER A 11 -1.08 -5.01 -7.54
CA SER A 11 0.16 -4.80 -6.80
C SER A 11 -0.12 -4.32 -5.38
N CYS A 12 0.85 -4.48 -4.48
CA CYS A 12 0.79 -3.98 -3.10
C CYS A 12 1.98 -3.09 -2.77
N SER A 13 1.82 -2.27 -1.73
CA SER A 13 2.98 -1.68 -1.04
C SER A 13 3.86 -2.79 -0.48
N THR A 14 5.16 -2.52 -0.32
CA THR A 14 6.08 -3.51 0.20
C THR A 14 5.86 -3.81 1.68
N ASP A 15 6.15 -5.06 2.03
CA ASP A 15 6.17 -5.57 3.39
C ASP A 15 7.61 -5.56 3.91
N ARG A 16 8.05 -4.38 4.36
CA ARG A 16 9.42 -4.15 4.83
C ARG A 16 9.53 -4.44 6.32
N LYS A 17 10.50 -5.28 6.68
CA LYS A 17 11.02 -5.35 8.05
C LYS A 17 12.30 -4.54 8.14
N SER A 18 12.37 -3.58 9.06
CA SER A 18 13.55 -2.73 9.26
C SER A 18 14.01 -2.73 10.71
N ILE A 19 15.33 -2.77 10.90
CA ILE A 19 16.00 -2.50 12.17
C ILE A 19 16.81 -1.22 11.96
N VAL A 20 16.51 -0.19 12.73
CA VAL A 20 17.18 1.11 12.66
C VAL A 20 17.76 1.45 14.01
N GLU A 21 19.05 1.75 14.02
CA GLU A 21 19.81 2.10 15.21
C GLU A 21 20.44 3.48 15.01
N GLY A 22 20.38 4.32 16.04
CA GLY A 22 20.98 5.66 16.03
C GLY A 22 21.96 5.81 17.19
N ALA A 23 23.12 6.39 16.91
CA ALA A 23 24.04 6.84 17.93
C ALA A 23 23.75 8.30 18.27
N PHE A 24 23.55 8.63 19.54
CA PHE A 24 23.28 9.99 20.00
C PHE A 24 24.31 10.42 21.05
N SER A 25 24.66 11.70 21.04
CA SER A 25 25.37 12.33 22.14
C SER A 25 24.43 12.57 23.33
N ASN A 26 25.00 12.85 24.52
CA ASN A 26 24.23 13.12 25.73
C ASN A 26 23.33 14.36 25.63
N ASP A 27 23.67 15.33 24.77
CA ASP A 27 22.86 16.52 24.48
C ASP A 27 21.86 16.29 23.32
N GLY A 28 21.77 15.07 22.80
CA GLY A 28 20.74 14.66 21.83
C GLY A 28 21.06 14.95 20.38
N ARG A 29 22.33 15.15 20.00
CA ARG A 29 22.77 15.20 18.61
C ARG A 29 22.89 13.77 18.04
N LEU A 30 22.29 13.53 16.88
CA LEU A 30 22.42 12.30 16.10
C LEU A 30 23.82 12.27 15.47
N LEU A 31 24.60 11.24 15.80
CA LEU A 31 25.98 11.07 15.36
C LEU A 31 26.08 10.11 14.19
N GLY A 32 25.23 9.09 14.14
CA GLY A 32 25.24 8.11 13.06
C GLY A 32 24.02 7.22 13.03
N LEU A 33 23.77 6.59 11.88
CA LEU A 33 22.66 5.68 11.63
C LEU A 33 23.16 4.32 11.10
N ARG A 34 22.57 3.24 11.61
CA ARG A 34 22.70 1.90 11.03
C ARG A 34 21.32 1.36 10.69
N ILE A 35 21.13 0.96 9.43
CA ILE A 35 19.84 0.59 8.85
C ILE A 35 19.97 -0.80 8.23
N ASN A 36 19.22 -1.78 8.74
CA ASN A 36 19.10 -3.11 8.13
C ASN A 36 17.67 -3.31 7.64
N GLN A 37 17.50 -3.55 6.34
CA GLN A 37 16.20 -3.64 5.68
C GLN A 37 16.05 -4.99 4.99
N LEU A 38 14.96 -5.69 5.28
CA LEU A 38 14.51 -6.88 4.58
C LEU A 38 13.20 -6.55 3.85
N GLU A 39 13.22 -6.57 2.53
CA GLU A 39 12.10 -6.24 1.67
C GLU A 39 11.50 -7.50 1.04
N ASN A 40 10.24 -7.78 1.34
CA ASN A 40 9.48 -8.81 0.65
C ASN A 40 8.81 -8.22 -0.59
N VAL A 41 9.20 -8.70 -1.78
CA VAL A 41 8.71 -8.22 -3.09
C VAL A 41 7.64 -9.13 -3.70
N GLY A 42 7.13 -10.11 -2.95
CA GLY A 42 6.18 -11.11 -3.42
C GLY A 42 6.79 -12.09 -4.43
N ALA A 43 5.98 -12.63 -5.34
CA ALA A 43 6.36 -13.81 -6.15
C ALA A 43 7.51 -13.59 -7.13
N TYR A 44 7.71 -12.38 -7.62
CA TYR A 44 8.74 -12.05 -8.59
C TYR A 44 8.98 -10.54 -8.66
N LEU A 45 10.20 -10.14 -9.04
CA LEU A 45 10.52 -8.76 -9.31
C LEU A 45 9.76 -8.26 -10.54
N ARG A 46 9.03 -7.16 -10.40
CA ARG A 46 8.42 -6.43 -11.51
C ARG A 46 9.12 -5.09 -11.66
N PRO A 47 9.54 -4.67 -12.87
CA PRO A 47 10.12 -3.36 -13.06
C PRO A 47 9.19 -2.26 -12.51
N PRO A 48 9.69 -1.30 -11.72
CA PRO A 48 11.10 -1.04 -11.42
C PRO A 48 11.64 -1.65 -10.09
N GLU A 49 11.00 -2.65 -9.47
CA GLU A 49 11.48 -3.27 -8.22
C GLU A 49 12.91 -3.82 -8.35
N PRO A 50 13.76 -3.78 -7.29
CA PRO A 50 13.48 -3.41 -5.89
C PRO A 50 13.62 -1.91 -5.56
N SER A 51 13.17 -1.03 -6.46
CA SER A 51 13.25 0.42 -6.32
C SER A 51 12.57 1.02 -5.09
N THR A 52 11.68 0.32 -4.42
CA THR A 52 11.13 0.73 -3.11
C THR A 52 12.21 0.89 -2.04
N LEU A 53 13.28 0.08 -2.08
CA LEU A 53 14.47 0.27 -1.24
C LEU A 53 15.34 1.43 -1.73
N TYR A 54 15.50 1.53 -3.06
CA TYR A 54 16.51 2.41 -3.65
C TYR A 54 16.01 3.85 -3.92
N ARG A 55 14.70 4.10 -4.00
CA ARG A 55 14.16 5.47 -4.18
C ARG A 55 14.57 6.39 -3.03
N THR A 56 14.51 5.89 -1.80
CA THR A 56 14.94 6.61 -0.58
C THR A 56 16.45 6.55 -0.36
N HIS A 57 17.20 5.87 -1.22
CA HIS A 57 18.64 5.69 -1.03
C HIS A 57 19.39 7.00 -1.12
N GLY A 58 19.00 7.95 -1.98
CA GLY A 58 19.72 9.22 -2.11
C GLY A 58 19.70 10.07 -0.82
N ASN A 59 18.73 9.85 0.07
CA ASN A 59 18.46 10.68 1.24
C ASN A 59 18.31 9.85 2.54
N LEU A 60 19.22 8.89 2.79
CA LEU A 60 19.19 8.02 3.96
C LEU A 60 19.40 8.73 5.32
N ASN A 61 19.75 10.01 5.31
CA ASN A 61 19.76 10.86 6.50
C ASN A 61 18.36 11.40 6.87
N GLY A 62 17.35 11.21 6.02
CA GLY A 62 16.04 11.85 6.18
C GLY A 62 16.17 13.38 6.25
N PRO A 63 15.41 14.06 7.13
CA PRO A 63 15.52 15.51 7.31
C PRO A 63 16.69 15.93 8.22
N TYR A 64 17.54 15.00 8.66
CA TYR A 64 18.51 15.25 9.74
C TYR A 64 19.94 15.51 9.23
N ASP A 65 20.69 16.31 9.99
CA ASP A 65 22.12 16.56 9.82
C ASP A 65 22.94 15.40 10.42
N VAL A 66 23.03 14.30 9.65
CA VAL A 66 23.84 13.12 9.97
C VAL A 66 24.58 12.64 8.72
N ARG A 67 25.86 12.28 8.90
CA ARG A 67 26.77 11.90 7.81
C ARG A 67 27.22 10.46 7.87
N ASP A 68 27.41 9.91 9.07
CA ASP A 68 27.84 8.53 9.25
C ASP A 68 26.65 7.59 9.15
N ILE A 69 26.49 6.95 7.99
CA ILE A 69 25.36 6.06 7.70
C ILE A 69 25.86 4.72 7.16
N ALA A 70 25.41 3.63 7.77
CA ALA A 70 25.58 2.28 7.27
C ALA A 70 24.21 1.69 6.92
N VAL A 71 24.07 1.15 5.70
CA VAL A 71 22.82 0.51 5.24
C VAL A 71 23.10 -0.88 4.68
N HIS A 72 22.26 -1.84 5.05
CA HIS A 72 22.22 -3.19 4.50
C HIS A 72 20.81 -3.49 3.99
N ASN A 73 20.71 -3.81 2.71
CA ASN A 73 19.45 -4.09 2.03
C ASN A 73 19.42 -5.54 1.55
N GLU A 74 18.39 -6.27 1.95
CA GLU A 74 18.09 -7.64 1.53
C GLU A 74 16.71 -7.69 0.87
N VAL A 75 16.59 -8.42 -0.24
CA VAL A 75 15.35 -8.59 -0.99
C VAL A 75 15.00 -10.07 -1.03
N VAL A 76 13.76 -10.41 -0.68
CA VAL A 76 13.26 -11.79 -0.70
C VAL A 76 11.99 -11.90 -1.54
N VAL A 77 11.87 -13.02 -2.25
CA VAL A 77 10.64 -13.40 -2.95
C VAL A 77 9.82 -14.36 -2.11
N THR A 78 8.50 -14.24 -2.18
CA THR A 78 7.55 -15.08 -1.43
C THR A 78 6.36 -15.44 -2.30
N ASN A 79 5.56 -16.45 -1.94
CA ASN A 79 4.34 -16.81 -2.70
C ASN A 79 3.17 -15.82 -2.44
N GLN A 80 3.41 -14.52 -2.59
CA GLN A 80 2.45 -13.44 -2.38
C GLN A 80 2.33 -12.57 -3.64
N MET A 81 1.29 -11.73 -3.70
CA MET A 81 1.14 -10.76 -4.78
C MET A 81 2.41 -9.88 -4.85
N PRO A 82 3.01 -9.67 -6.03
CA PRO A 82 4.23 -8.89 -6.08
C PRO A 82 4.00 -7.43 -5.73
N THR A 83 5.03 -6.79 -5.18
CA THR A 83 4.95 -5.38 -4.80
C THR A 83 4.92 -4.47 -6.01
N GLY A 84 4.51 -3.22 -5.79
CA GLY A 84 4.48 -2.20 -6.82
C GLY A 84 4.31 -0.79 -6.26
N LEU A 85 4.07 0.13 -7.18
CA LEU A 85 4.02 1.56 -6.92
C LEU A 85 2.75 1.93 -6.15
N ASN A 86 2.89 2.30 -4.89
CA ASN A 86 1.87 3.01 -4.11
C ASN A 86 2.49 4.30 -3.56
N ARG A 87 1.65 5.32 -3.35
CA ARG A 87 2.01 6.70 -2.96
C ARG A 87 3.15 6.74 -1.92
N GLY A 88 4.21 7.49 -2.22
CA GLY A 88 5.45 7.54 -1.42
C GLY A 88 6.51 6.48 -1.75
N PHE A 89 6.13 5.34 -2.33
CA PHE A 89 7.01 4.30 -2.90
C PHE A 89 8.29 4.01 -2.10
N GLY A 90 8.15 3.32 -0.96
CA GLY A 90 9.24 3.00 -0.04
C GLY A 90 9.46 4.04 1.08
N GLY A 91 8.97 5.26 0.87
CA GLY A 91 8.98 6.33 1.88
C GLY A 91 8.30 5.96 3.20
N PRO A 92 7.05 5.45 3.22
CA PRO A 92 6.38 5.08 4.47
C PRO A 92 7.19 4.05 5.27
N GLN A 93 7.74 3.03 4.61
CA GLN A 93 8.54 1.97 5.21
C GLN A 93 9.90 2.46 5.74
N TYR A 94 10.45 3.54 5.17
CA TYR A 94 11.70 4.16 5.60
C TYR A 94 11.49 5.17 6.75
N TYR A 95 10.52 6.07 6.60
CA TYR A 95 10.26 7.09 7.61
C TYR A 95 9.63 6.54 8.87
N PHE A 96 8.81 5.49 8.79
CA PHE A 96 8.24 4.86 9.98
C PHE A 96 9.30 4.52 11.05
N PRO A 97 10.29 3.64 10.80
CA PRO A 97 11.27 3.30 11.82
C PRO A 97 12.22 4.46 12.16
N LEU A 98 12.57 5.33 11.20
CA LEU A 98 13.43 6.49 11.46
C LEU A 98 12.79 7.48 12.46
N GLN A 99 11.49 7.74 12.31
CA GLN A 99 10.76 8.67 13.18
C GLN A 99 10.41 8.03 14.53
N ARG A 100 10.19 6.71 14.56
CA ARG A 100 10.12 5.95 15.82
C ARG A 100 11.44 6.05 16.59
N LEU A 101 12.58 5.86 15.92
CA LEU A 101 13.92 6.00 16.53
C LEU A 101 14.10 7.36 17.19
N MET A 102 13.74 8.46 16.50
CA MET A 102 13.89 9.81 17.07
C MET A 102 13.01 10.00 18.32
N HIS A 103 11.77 9.50 18.34
CA HIS A 103 10.91 9.56 19.52
C HIS A 103 11.46 8.72 20.68
N GLU A 104 11.94 7.51 20.41
CA GLU A 104 12.53 6.66 21.45
C GLU A 104 13.84 7.24 22.00
N ALA A 105 14.67 7.87 21.15
CA ALA A 105 15.86 8.59 21.59
C ALA A 105 15.50 9.77 22.51
N ALA A 106 14.47 10.55 22.17
CA ALA A 106 13.99 11.67 22.98
C ALA A 106 13.60 11.20 24.39
N LYS A 107 12.83 10.10 24.45
CA LYS A 107 12.42 9.47 25.70
C LYS A 107 13.59 8.95 26.52
N GLN A 108 14.54 8.26 25.91
CA GLN A 108 15.72 7.71 26.61
C GLN A 108 16.65 8.81 27.14
N LEU A 109 16.77 9.93 26.43
CA LEU A 109 17.60 11.07 26.83
C LEU A 109 16.87 12.06 27.74
N GLY A 110 15.55 11.89 27.96
CA GLY A 110 14.74 12.83 28.73
C GLY A 110 14.61 14.21 28.06
N ILE A 111 14.66 14.26 26.73
CA ILE A 111 14.51 15.47 25.92
C ILE A 111 13.09 15.49 25.34
N ASP A 112 12.48 16.68 25.28
CA ASP A 112 11.20 16.82 24.60
C ASP A 112 11.30 16.40 23.11
N PRO A 113 10.36 15.61 22.56
CA PRO A 113 10.44 15.16 21.18
C PRO A 113 10.51 16.28 20.14
N LEU A 114 9.83 17.42 20.35
CA LEU A 114 9.92 18.57 19.44
C LEU A 114 11.34 19.15 19.45
N GLU A 115 11.90 19.28 20.65
CA GLU A 115 13.26 19.81 20.85
C GLU A 115 14.33 18.88 20.25
N LEU A 116 14.22 17.55 20.45
CA LEU A 116 15.16 16.61 19.84
C LEU A 116 15.13 16.70 18.31
N GLN A 117 13.95 16.79 17.71
CA GLN A 117 13.82 16.99 16.27
C GLN A 117 14.52 18.29 15.85
N LEU A 118 14.19 19.43 16.47
CA LEU A 118 14.76 20.75 16.14
C LEU A 118 16.29 20.82 16.26
N ARG A 119 16.90 20.04 17.18
CA ARG A 119 18.37 19.95 17.31
C ARG A 119 19.02 19.31 16.10
N ASN A 120 18.36 18.32 15.51
CA ASN A 120 18.94 17.43 14.50
C ASN A 120 18.55 17.77 13.06
N LEU A 121 17.58 18.64 12.82
CA LEU A 121 17.21 19.05 11.45
C LEU A 121 18.36 19.76 10.73
N VAL A 122 18.45 19.52 9.43
CA VAL A 122 19.35 20.28 8.54
C VAL A 122 19.08 21.78 8.68
N ARG A 123 20.15 22.55 8.81
CA ARG A 123 20.06 24.01 9.00
C ARG A 123 19.99 24.73 7.65
N PRO A 124 19.25 25.86 7.55
CA PRO A 124 19.21 26.65 6.31
C PRO A 124 20.60 27.14 5.89
N SER A 125 21.47 27.46 6.85
CA SER A 125 22.87 27.85 6.59
C SER A 125 23.74 26.75 5.97
N SER A 126 23.27 25.50 5.99
CA SER A 126 23.94 24.34 5.40
C SER A 126 23.41 23.99 4.01
N THR A 127 22.46 24.77 3.47
CA THR A 127 21.91 24.57 2.12
C THR A 127 22.75 25.31 1.07
N PRO A 128 23.04 24.68 -0.10
CA PRO A 128 22.68 23.33 -0.50
C PRO A 128 23.34 22.26 0.36
N TYR A 129 22.55 21.34 0.93
CA TYR A 129 23.04 20.29 1.81
C TYR A 129 23.20 19.00 1.02
N GLU A 130 24.44 18.57 0.83
CA GLU A 130 24.74 17.27 0.22
C GLU A 130 24.45 16.16 1.22
N CYS A 131 23.52 15.25 0.95
CA CYS A 131 23.24 14.11 1.79
C CYS A 131 24.39 13.08 1.71
N ALA A 132 24.62 12.31 2.78
CA ALA A 132 25.67 11.28 2.81
C ALA A 132 25.58 10.30 1.63
N SER A 133 24.36 10.03 1.18
CA SER A 133 24.02 9.10 0.12
C SER A 133 23.75 9.74 -1.25
N GLY A 134 24.01 11.05 -1.40
CA GLY A 134 24.13 11.72 -2.71
C GLY A 134 23.04 12.70 -3.12
N ALA A 135 21.85 12.68 -2.51
CA ALA A 135 20.85 13.70 -2.78
C ALA A 135 21.33 15.09 -2.34
N VAL A 136 20.78 16.15 -2.93
CA VAL A 136 21.09 17.53 -2.53
C VAL A 136 19.79 18.20 -2.10
N PHE A 137 19.73 18.66 -0.85
CA PHE A 137 18.66 19.55 -0.42
C PHE A 137 19.02 20.96 -0.86
N ASP A 138 18.28 21.46 -1.84
CA ASP A 138 18.57 22.69 -2.58
C ASP A 138 18.23 23.98 -1.81
N GLY A 139 17.44 23.90 -0.73
CA GLY A 139 17.06 25.04 0.08
C GLY A 139 16.01 24.68 1.15
N GLY A 140 15.45 25.71 1.77
CA GLY A 140 14.40 25.60 2.80
C GLY A 140 14.90 25.83 4.23
N ASP A 141 13.97 26.15 5.13
CA ASP A 141 14.25 26.30 6.57
C ASP A 141 13.49 25.24 7.36
N PHE A 142 14.21 24.14 7.65
CA PHE A 142 13.59 22.96 8.24
C PHE A 142 13.16 23.22 9.69
N PRO A 143 14.00 23.83 10.55
CA PRO A 143 13.58 24.25 11.89
C PRO A 143 12.40 25.23 11.89
N ALA A 144 12.37 26.23 10.99
CA ALA A 144 11.25 27.17 10.93
C ALA A 144 9.95 26.49 10.52
N THR A 145 10.01 25.52 9.60
CA THR A 145 8.83 24.74 9.18
C THR A 145 8.27 23.91 10.32
N LEU A 146 9.12 23.18 11.06
CA LEU A 146 8.68 22.42 12.24
C LEU A 146 8.17 23.34 13.36
N SER A 147 8.81 24.49 13.57
CA SER A 147 8.35 25.49 14.56
C SER A 147 6.99 26.07 14.18
N HIS A 148 6.74 26.29 12.89
CA HIS A 148 5.43 26.71 12.39
C HIS A 148 4.37 25.61 12.62
N ALA A 149 4.70 24.34 12.35
CA ALA A 149 3.82 23.22 12.66
C ALA A 149 3.46 23.12 14.14
N ALA A 150 4.46 23.27 15.03
CA ALA A 150 4.26 23.26 16.47
C ALA A 150 3.39 24.44 16.96
N SER A 151 3.56 25.62 16.37
CA SER A 151 2.73 26.79 16.65
C SER A 151 1.28 26.56 16.20
N LEU A 152 1.10 26.08 14.97
CA LEU A 152 -0.23 25.82 14.38
C LEU A 152 -0.99 24.72 15.13
N ALA A 153 -0.28 23.72 15.65
CA ALA A 153 -0.84 22.66 16.48
C ALA A 153 -1.12 23.08 17.94
N ASP A 154 -0.67 24.27 18.36
CA ASP A 154 -0.56 24.67 19.78
C ASP A 154 0.07 23.55 20.63
N TYR A 155 1.30 23.17 20.28
CA TYR A 155 2.01 22.05 20.89
C TYR A 155 2.02 22.14 22.43
N GLY A 156 2.19 23.34 22.97
CA GLY A 156 2.14 23.57 24.42
C GLY A 156 0.78 23.24 25.04
N ALA A 157 -0.34 23.56 24.37
CA ALA A 157 -1.66 23.16 24.83
C ALA A 157 -1.88 21.65 24.72
N LEU A 158 -1.42 21.02 23.63
CA LEU A 158 -1.49 19.56 23.48
C LEU A 158 -0.77 18.85 24.61
N VAL A 159 0.46 19.27 24.96
CA VAL A 159 1.23 18.73 26.08
C VAL A 159 0.46 18.86 27.39
N ARG A 160 -0.07 20.05 27.70
CA ARG A 160 -0.89 20.26 28.91
C ARG A 160 -2.14 19.39 28.94
N GLN A 161 -2.80 19.17 27.80
CA GLN A 161 -3.99 18.32 27.70
C GLN A 161 -3.65 16.85 27.93
N ARG A 162 -2.59 16.35 27.28
CA ARG A 162 -2.06 15.00 27.47
C ARG A 162 -1.73 14.73 28.93
N ASP A 163 -0.99 15.63 29.57
CA ASP A 163 -0.55 15.45 30.96
C ASP A 163 -1.75 15.44 31.93
N ARG A 164 -2.76 16.29 31.69
CA ARG A 164 -4.02 16.27 32.44
C ARG A 164 -4.80 14.97 32.23
N ALA A 165 -4.82 14.42 31.01
CA ALA A 165 -5.48 13.15 30.70
C ALA A 165 -4.77 11.97 31.41
N ARG A 166 -3.43 11.92 31.31
CA ARG A 166 -2.60 10.92 32.00
C ARG A 166 -2.76 10.97 33.52
N ALA A 167 -2.88 12.17 34.11
CA ALA A 167 -3.15 12.34 35.54
C ALA A 167 -4.51 11.75 35.98
N ARG A 168 -5.46 11.56 35.05
CA ARG A 168 -6.74 10.85 35.27
C ARG A 168 -6.68 9.35 34.94
N GLY A 169 -5.52 8.83 34.57
CA GLY A 169 -5.34 7.43 34.15
C GLY A 169 -5.75 7.15 32.70
N GLU A 170 -5.96 8.19 31.89
CA GLU A 170 -6.28 8.02 30.46
C GLU A 170 -5.02 7.81 29.62
N LEU A 171 -5.14 7.02 28.55
CA LEU A 171 -4.05 6.79 27.60
C LEU A 171 -4.08 7.86 26.52
N SER A 172 -3.21 8.87 26.65
CA SER A 172 -3.07 9.97 25.70
C SER A 172 -1.60 10.14 25.32
N GLY A 173 -1.33 10.46 24.05
CA GLY A 173 0.02 10.66 23.55
C GLY A 173 0.09 11.61 22.36
N ILE A 174 1.28 12.15 22.14
CA ILE A 174 1.58 13.11 21.06
C ILE A 174 2.74 12.57 20.24
N GLY A 175 2.55 12.53 18.93
CA GLY A 175 3.55 12.08 17.98
C GLY A 175 3.95 13.22 17.05
N ILE A 176 5.24 13.25 16.72
CA ILE A 176 5.83 14.19 15.76
C ILE A 176 6.52 13.36 14.69
N SER A 177 6.35 13.74 13.43
CA SER A 177 7.04 13.14 12.31
C SER A 177 7.54 14.22 11.37
N VAL A 178 8.81 14.14 10.99
CA VAL A 178 9.41 15.05 10.01
C VAL A 178 10.00 14.22 8.88
N SER A 179 9.65 14.52 7.65
CA SER A 179 10.19 13.80 6.50
C SER A 179 10.45 14.74 5.33
N VAL A 180 11.30 14.26 4.42
CA VAL A 180 11.56 14.93 3.16
C VAL A 180 10.96 14.12 2.00
N GLU A 181 10.33 14.82 1.09
CA GLU A 181 9.67 14.27 -0.09
C GLU A 181 10.45 14.66 -1.34
N SER A 182 10.77 13.67 -2.17
CA SER A 182 11.47 13.86 -3.43
C SER A 182 10.53 14.35 -4.54
N SER A 183 10.99 15.35 -5.29
CA SER A 183 10.31 15.89 -6.47
C SER A 183 11.10 15.57 -7.74
N ALA A 184 10.41 15.09 -8.79
CA ALA A 184 11.02 14.63 -10.04
C ALA A 184 12.20 13.67 -9.79
N SER A 185 11.88 12.47 -9.31
CA SER A 185 12.90 11.46 -9.00
C SER A 185 13.72 11.06 -10.23
N SER A 186 15.04 10.98 -10.04
CA SER A 186 15.95 10.42 -11.04
C SER A 186 15.83 8.89 -11.06
N LEU A 187 15.79 8.28 -12.25
CA LEU A 187 15.86 6.82 -12.38
C LEU A 187 17.27 6.26 -12.13
N ALA A 188 18.25 7.12 -11.85
CA ALA A 188 19.63 6.73 -11.53
C ALA A 188 19.72 5.74 -10.36
N TYR A 189 18.78 5.78 -9.40
CA TYR A 189 18.77 4.85 -8.26
C TYR A 189 18.65 3.38 -8.70
N VAL A 190 18.09 3.09 -9.88
CA VAL A 190 17.98 1.72 -10.40
C VAL A 190 19.37 1.12 -10.65
N ASN A 191 20.36 1.95 -10.97
CA ASN A 191 21.72 1.47 -11.20
C ASN A 191 22.41 1.03 -9.89
N VAL A 192 21.97 1.52 -8.73
CA VAL A 192 22.49 1.07 -7.41
C VAL A 192 22.11 -0.38 -7.13
N ALA A 193 21.00 -0.86 -7.69
CA ALA A 193 20.60 -2.25 -7.58
C ALA A 193 21.41 -3.20 -8.48
N LEU A 194 22.24 -2.67 -9.40
CA LEU A 194 23.06 -3.47 -10.31
C LEU A 194 24.43 -3.78 -9.68
N PRO A 195 25.04 -4.94 -10.00
CA PRO A 195 26.39 -5.26 -9.53
C PRO A 195 27.40 -4.19 -9.94
N ALA A 196 28.36 -3.87 -9.06
CA ALA A 196 29.46 -2.98 -9.37
C ALA A 196 30.23 -3.46 -10.61
N GLY A 197 30.36 -2.60 -11.63
CA GLY A 197 30.99 -2.95 -12.91
C GLY A 197 30.12 -3.75 -13.88
N GLY A 198 28.86 -4.03 -13.54
CA GLY A 198 27.89 -4.66 -14.43
C GLY A 198 27.39 -3.68 -15.49
N GLY A 199 28.06 -3.69 -16.66
CA GLY A 199 27.88 -2.74 -17.76
C GLY A 199 26.43 -2.48 -18.20
N GLY A 200 25.80 -1.48 -17.60
CA GLY A 200 24.69 -0.72 -18.16
C GLY A 200 25.17 0.69 -18.51
N ASN A 201 24.58 1.32 -19.53
CA ASN A 201 24.84 2.74 -19.79
C ASN A 201 24.44 3.55 -18.55
N ASP A 202 25.28 4.49 -18.14
CA ASP A 202 24.96 5.46 -17.08
C ASP A 202 23.66 6.18 -17.43
N LYS A 203 22.56 5.78 -16.77
CA LYS A 203 21.24 6.37 -17.02
C LYS A 203 21.08 7.64 -16.17
N SER A 204 20.99 8.79 -16.83
CA SER A 204 20.35 9.98 -16.27
C SER A 204 18.86 9.99 -16.64
N GLY A 205 18.03 10.67 -15.87
CA GLY A 205 16.59 10.70 -16.10
C GLY A 205 15.93 11.92 -15.47
N GLY A 206 14.69 12.21 -15.87
CA GLY A 206 13.90 13.33 -15.34
C GLY A 206 13.53 14.38 -16.40
N ILE A 207 13.64 14.04 -17.68
CA ILE A 207 13.25 14.92 -18.78
C ILE A 207 11.73 15.09 -18.78
N ALA A 208 11.28 16.32 -19.04
CA ALA A 208 9.89 16.65 -19.34
C ALA A 208 9.80 17.41 -20.66
N SER A 209 8.68 17.26 -21.38
CA SER A 209 8.44 17.94 -22.66
C SER A 209 7.03 18.50 -22.71
N ALA A 210 6.87 19.60 -23.44
CA ALA A 210 5.58 20.18 -23.73
C ALA A 210 5.58 20.84 -25.11
N THR A 211 4.44 20.72 -25.79
CA THR A 211 4.20 21.31 -27.11
C THR A 211 2.96 22.20 -27.01
N ILE A 212 3.11 23.47 -27.37
CA ILE A 212 2.05 24.47 -27.31
C ILE A 212 1.79 25.03 -28.70
N SER A 213 0.52 25.13 -29.08
CA SER A 213 0.11 25.63 -30.40
C SER A 213 -1.02 26.65 -30.28
N ALA A 214 -1.06 27.68 -31.13
CA ALA A 214 -2.24 28.52 -31.31
C ALA A 214 -2.90 28.26 -32.66
N ASP A 215 -4.21 28.06 -32.68
CA ASP A 215 -4.97 27.91 -33.91
C ASP A 215 -5.20 29.28 -34.61
N PRO A 216 -5.68 29.31 -35.86
CA PRO A 216 -6.00 30.57 -36.54
C PRO A 216 -7.10 31.41 -35.86
N GLY A 217 -7.90 30.78 -34.99
CA GLY A 217 -8.94 31.42 -34.17
C GLY A 217 -8.41 32.06 -32.88
N GLY A 218 -7.13 31.85 -32.54
CA GLY A 218 -6.47 32.33 -31.33
C GLY A 218 -6.60 31.41 -30.12
N ARG A 219 -7.20 30.22 -30.28
CA ARG A 219 -7.30 29.23 -29.19
C ARG A 219 -5.95 28.56 -29.00
N ILE A 220 -5.52 28.47 -27.73
CA ILE A 220 -4.22 27.90 -27.38
C ILE A 220 -4.44 26.45 -26.95
N VAL A 221 -3.59 25.55 -27.42
CA VAL A 221 -3.62 24.13 -27.04
C VAL A 221 -2.26 23.71 -26.56
N LEU A 222 -2.19 23.28 -25.29
CA LEU A 222 -1.01 22.70 -24.67
C LEU A 222 -1.13 21.16 -24.66
N ARG A 223 -0.12 20.46 -25.16
CA ARG A 223 0.01 19.00 -25.12
C ARG A 223 1.23 18.62 -24.33
N LEU A 224 1.07 17.69 -23.38
CA LEU A 224 2.18 17.15 -22.61
C LEU A 224 1.86 15.74 -22.08
N PRO A 225 2.87 14.85 -22.00
CA PRO A 225 2.68 13.45 -21.65
C PRO A 225 2.63 13.24 -20.12
N THR A 226 1.68 13.90 -19.43
CA THR A 226 1.58 13.87 -17.97
C THR A 226 0.59 12.83 -17.44
N LEU A 227 -0.55 12.56 -18.09
CA LEU A 227 -1.53 11.51 -17.67
C LEU A 227 -2.01 11.63 -16.20
N PRO A 228 -2.75 12.70 -15.83
CA PRO A 228 -3.26 12.86 -14.47
C PRO A 228 -4.32 11.81 -14.13
N ALA A 229 -4.40 11.46 -12.86
CA ALA A 229 -5.40 10.57 -12.25
C ALA A 229 -6.16 11.29 -11.11
N GLY A 230 -6.45 12.58 -11.30
CA GLY A 230 -7.21 13.41 -10.33
C GLY A 230 -6.42 14.53 -9.64
N GLN A 231 -5.18 14.80 -10.05
CA GLN A 231 -4.34 15.85 -9.45
C GLN A 231 -4.67 17.27 -9.94
N GLY A 232 -5.48 17.41 -11.00
CA GLY A 232 -5.89 18.71 -11.56
C GLY A 232 -4.83 19.39 -12.44
N HIS A 233 -4.05 18.61 -13.20
CA HIS A 233 -3.00 19.14 -14.07
C HIS A 233 -3.55 20.09 -15.14
N GLU A 234 -4.73 19.79 -15.71
CA GLU A 234 -5.39 20.62 -16.71
C GLU A 234 -5.64 22.05 -16.19
N THR A 235 -6.20 22.15 -14.98
CA THR A 235 -6.47 23.43 -14.33
C THR A 235 -5.20 24.17 -13.95
N ALA A 236 -4.23 23.49 -13.35
CA ALA A 236 -2.97 24.12 -12.94
C ALA A 236 -2.17 24.63 -14.14
N LEU A 237 -2.11 23.87 -15.23
CA LEU A 237 -1.39 24.26 -16.44
C LEU A 237 -2.08 25.40 -17.17
N SER A 238 -3.42 25.41 -17.27
CA SER A 238 -4.11 26.54 -17.93
C SER A 238 -3.86 27.85 -17.18
N GLN A 239 -3.79 27.83 -15.84
CA GLN A 239 -3.41 28.98 -15.02
C GLN A 239 -1.97 29.45 -15.32
N ILE A 240 -1.01 28.52 -15.35
CA ILE A 240 0.40 28.84 -15.65
C ILE A 240 0.55 29.44 -17.06
N ILE A 241 -0.08 28.82 -18.06
CA ILE A 241 0.02 29.29 -19.45
C ILE A 241 -0.70 30.63 -19.63
N ALA A 242 -1.82 30.85 -18.93
CA ALA A 242 -2.51 32.13 -18.92
C ALA A 242 -1.61 33.26 -18.42
N ASP A 243 -0.88 33.05 -17.32
CA ASP A 243 0.07 34.03 -16.77
C ASP A 243 1.21 34.35 -17.75
N GLU A 244 1.77 33.35 -18.43
CA GLU A 244 2.89 33.53 -19.38
C GLU A 244 2.47 34.23 -20.68
N LEU A 245 1.23 34.02 -21.14
CA LEU A 245 0.73 34.56 -22.41
C LEU A 245 -0.17 35.80 -22.26
N GLY A 246 -0.61 36.12 -21.04
CA GLY A 246 -1.54 37.21 -20.78
C GLY A 246 -2.93 36.98 -21.38
N VAL A 247 -3.46 35.76 -21.27
CA VAL A 247 -4.80 35.33 -21.76
C VAL A 247 -5.65 34.81 -20.61
N ALA A 248 -6.94 34.52 -20.84
CA ALA A 248 -7.75 33.83 -19.83
C ALA A 248 -7.44 32.32 -19.82
N PRO A 249 -7.49 31.62 -18.67
CA PRO A 249 -7.35 30.17 -18.61
C PRO A 249 -8.35 29.41 -19.51
N ASP A 250 -9.54 29.96 -19.72
CA ASP A 250 -10.59 29.38 -20.58
C ASP A 250 -10.25 29.43 -22.09
N ASP A 251 -9.25 30.23 -22.48
CA ASP A 251 -8.75 30.29 -23.86
C ASP A 251 -7.73 29.17 -24.16
N ILE A 252 -7.41 28.34 -23.16
CA ILE A 252 -6.37 27.32 -23.21
C ILE A 252 -6.97 25.92 -23.02
N ASP A 253 -6.80 25.07 -24.03
CA ASP A 253 -7.05 23.64 -23.91
C ASP A 253 -5.77 22.93 -23.47
N VAL A 254 -5.83 22.23 -22.34
CA VAL A 254 -4.75 21.34 -21.89
C VAL A 254 -5.13 19.90 -22.23
N VAL A 255 -4.37 19.31 -23.15
CA VAL A 255 -4.55 17.94 -23.61
C VAL A 255 -3.52 17.05 -22.91
N THR A 256 -4.01 16.27 -21.94
CA THR A 256 -3.21 15.36 -21.11
C THR A 256 -3.25 13.91 -21.59
N SER A 257 -4.17 13.58 -22.50
CA SER A 257 -4.22 12.29 -23.20
C SER A 257 -3.03 12.13 -24.13
N ILE A 258 -2.45 10.93 -24.17
CA ILE A 258 -1.29 10.62 -25.01
C ILE A 258 -1.62 9.55 -26.04
N ASP A 259 -1.16 9.78 -27.27
CA ASP A 259 -0.91 8.72 -28.25
C ASP A 259 0.60 8.64 -28.45
N THR A 260 1.22 7.53 -28.04
CA THR A 260 2.68 7.37 -28.07
C THR A 260 3.28 7.30 -29.47
N ASN A 261 2.46 7.15 -30.52
CA ASN A 261 2.91 7.25 -31.91
C ASN A 261 2.95 8.69 -32.42
N MET A 262 2.18 9.59 -31.79
CA MET A 262 1.92 10.95 -32.30
C MET A 262 2.37 12.05 -31.34
N SER A 263 2.58 11.71 -30.07
CA SER A 263 2.91 12.67 -29.01
C SER A 263 4.38 12.58 -28.66
N ASP A 264 4.98 13.71 -28.32
CA ASP A 264 6.34 13.73 -27.76
C ASP A 264 6.34 13.11 -26.36
N TRP A 265 7.19 12.11 -26.15
CA TRP A 265 7.39 11.48 -24.84
C TRP A 265 8.81 10.97 -24.67
N SER A 266 9.18 10.73 -23.42
CA SER A 266 10.44 10.10 -23.02
C SER A 266 10.17 8.95 -22.06
N ILE A 267 11.15 8.09 -21.80
CA ILE A 267 11.01 6.98 -20.84
C ILE A 267 10.65 7.46 -19.41
N THR A 268 10.83 8.75 -19.13
CA THR A 268 10.48 9.38 -17.85
C THR A 268 9.17 10.18 -17.90
N SER A 269 8.38 10.05 -18.97
CA SER A 269 7.05 10.67 -19.09
C SER A 269 5.99 9.94 -18.26
N GLY A 270 4.89 10.63 -17.93
CA GLY A 270 3.81 10.16 -17.07
C GLY A 270 3.77 10.87 -15.72
N ASN A 271 2.77 10.52 -14.91
CA ASN A 271 2.52 11.14 -13.61
C ASN A 271 2.92 10.21 -12.47
N TYR A 272 4.08 10.50 -11.86
CA TYR A 272 4.64 9.78 -10.72
C TYR A 272 5.69 10.65 -10.02
N ALA A 273 6.11 10.25 -8.81
CA ALA A 273 7.19 10.88 -8.04
C ALA A 273 7.13 12.42 -7.96
N ASN A 274 5.91 12.95 -7.82
CA ASN A 274 5.61 14.38 -7.72
C ASN A 274 6.27 15.25 -8.82
N ARG A 275 6.49 14.69 -10.02
CA ARG A 275 7.26 15.38 -11.08
C ARG A 275 6.51 16.51 -11.78
N PHE A 276 5.19 16.60 -11.61
CA PHE A 276 4.36 17.58 -12.31
C PHE A 276 4.78 19.03 -12.03
N SER A 277 4.81 19.42 -10.75
CA SER A 277 5.10 20.81 -10.35
C SER A 277 6.57 21.19 -10.49
N SER A 278 7.50 20.23 -10.53
CA SER A 278 8.94 20.50 -10.62
C SER A 278 9.53 20.30 -12.01
N ALA A 279 8.89 19.50 -12.89
CA ALA A 279 9.41 19.19 -14.22
C ALA A 279 8.38 19.44 -15.35
N ASP A 280 7.20 18.82 -15.32
CA ASP A 280 6.24 18.91 -16.44
C ASP A 280 5.72 20.33 -16.67
N SER A 281 5.34 21.01 -15.59
CA SER A 281 4.94 22.42 -15.61
C SER A 281 6.05 23.34 -16.11
N ASN A 282 7.31 23.00 -15.87
CA ASN A 282 8.45 23.79 -16.33
C ASN A 282 8.67 23.65 -17.84
N ALA A 283 8.51 22.45 -18.40
CA ALA A 283 8.50 22.29 -19.85
C ALA A 283 7.37 23.12 -20.49
N ALA A 284 6.20 23.17 -19.86
CA ALA A 284 5.07 23.99 -20.32
C ALA A 284 5.37 25.50 -20.26
N VAL A 285 5.98 25.99 -19.18
CA VAL A 285 6.44 27.39 -19.05
C VAL A 285 7.45 27.73 -20.16
N LEU A 286 8.45 26.88 -20.37
CA LEU A 286 9.46 27.12 -21.41
C LEU A 286 8.84 27.16 -22.81
N ALA A 287 7.88 26.29 -23.10
CA ALA A 287 7.15 26.29 -24.37
C ALA A 287 6.30 27.56 -24.54
N ALA A 288 5.59 27.97 -23.48
CA ALA A 288 4.77 29.18 -23.49
C ALA A 288 5.62 30.46 -23.62
N ARG A 289 6.81 30.52 -23.00
CA ARG A 289 7.73 31.65 -23.17
C ARG A 289 8.24 31.79 -24.60
N LYS A 290 8.52 30.68 -25.30
CA LYS A 290 8.85 30.71 -26.73
C LYS A 290 7.69 31.27 -27.55
N MET A 291 6.47 30.82 -27.25
CA MET A 291 5.25 31.31 -27.89
C MET A 291 5.01 32.81 -27.62
N ALA A 292 5.18 33.24 -26.37
CA ALA A 292 5.11 34.65 -25.96
C ALA A 292 6.13 35.50 -26.73
N ALA A 293 7.37 35.02 -26.86
CA ALA A 293 8.40 35.71 -27.61
C ALA A 293 8.03 35.81 -29.11
N LYS A 294 7.44 34.76 -29.71
CA LYS A 294 6.91 34.84 -31.07
C LYS A 294 5.79 35.87 -31.20
N PHE A 295 4.82 35.90 -30.28
CA PHE A 295 3.79 36.94 -30.25
C PHE A 295 4.39 38.35 -30.18
N ARG A 296 5.38 38.58 -29.30
CA ARG A 296 6.07 39.88 -29.18
C ARG A 296 6.76 40.29 -30.47
N ARG A 297 7.46 39.37 -31.14
CA ARG A 297 8.15 39.66 -32.42
C ARG A 297 7.16 39.98 -33.55
N LEU A 298 6.06 39.24 -33.67
CA LEU A 298 5.02 39.53 -34.66
C LEU A 298 4.30 40.86 -34.36
N ALA A 299 3.98 41.12 -33.10
CA ALA A 299 3.36 42.38 -32.68
C ALA A 299 4.28 43.58 -32.98
N ALA A 300 5.56 43.47 -32.62
CA ALA A 300 6.57 44.49 -32.85
C ALA A 300 6.70 44.85 -34.34
N ALA A 301 6.65 43.85 -35.22
CA ALA A 301 6.67 44.08 -36.66
C ALA A 301 5.41 44.78 -37.18
N LYS A 302 4.23 44.49 -36.63
CA LYS A 302 2.97 45.18 -37.01
C LYS A 302 2.81 46.56 -36.39
N LEU A 303 3.41 46.80 -35.23
CA LEU A 303 3.29 48.06 -34.48
C LEU A 303 4.53 48.95 -34.61
N GLU A 304 5.53 48.51 -35.39
CA GLU A 304 6.77 49.23 -35.69
C GLU A 304 7.54 49.67 -34.41
N CYS A 305 7.78 48.72 -33.51
CA CYS A 305 8.54 48.95 -32.26
C CYS A 305 9.53 47.81 -31.97
N HIS A 306 10.25 47.88 -30.85
CA HIS A 306 11.11 46.78 -30.42
C HIS A 306 10.27 45.68 -29.74
N PRO A 307 10.59 44.37 -29.89
CA PRO A 307 9.87 43.28 -29.20
C PRO A 307 9.83 43.42 -27.68
N ASP A 308 10.87 43.98 -27.06
CA ASP A 308 10.92 44.20 -25.61
C ASP A 308 9.98 45.32 -25.12
N ASP A 309 9.49 46.16 -26.05
CA ASP A 309 8.48 47.19 -25.77
C ASP A 309 7.07 46.60 -25.77
N ILE A 310 6.90 45.32 -26.11
CA ILE A 310 5.60 44.64 -26.13
C ILE A 310 5.32 43.94 -24.81
N GLU A 311 4.16 44.26 -24.22
CA GLU A 311 3.56 43.56 -23.11
C GLU A 311 2.39 42.71 -23.60
N LEU A 312 2.23 41.49 -23.06
CA LEU A 312 1.10 40.63 -23.35
C LEU A 312 0.12 40.69 -22.16
N SER A 313 -1.11 41.10 -22.42
CA SER A 313 -2.17 41.21 -21.42
C SER A 313 -3.55 41.22 -22.07
N ASP A 314 -4.55 40.68 -21.38
CA ASP A 314 -5.96 40.64 -21.81
C ASP A 314 -6.17 40.09 -23.24
N GLY A 315 -5.38 39.11 -23.66
CA GLY A 315 -5.41 38.53 -25.00
C GLY A 315 -4.88 39.47 -26.09
N ARG A 316 -4.05 40.45 -25.74
CA ARG A 316 -3.49 41.46 -26.64
C ARG A 316 -1.99 41.65 -26.41
N ALA A 317 -1.30 42.07 -27.47
CA ALA A 317 0.06 42.59 -27.43
C ALA A 317 0.00 44.12 -27.49
N ARG A 318 0.43 44.80 -26.42
CA ARG A 318 0.38 46.26 -26.24
C ARG A 318 1.78 46.85 -26.20
N VAL A 319 1.99 48.01 -26.82
CA VAL A 319 3.26 48.74 -26.69
C VAL A 319 3.29 49.50 -25.37
N LYS A 320 4.33 49.30 -24.56
CA LYS A 320 4.51 49.97 -23.26
C LYS A 320 4.43 51.49 -23.40
N GLY A 321 3.64 52.12 -22.52
CA GLY A 321 3.47 53.58 -22.50
C GLY A 321 2.69 54.17 -23.69
N ARG A 322 2.14 53.35 -24.59
CA ARG A 322 1.34 53.81 -25.73
C ARG A 322 -0.01 53.09 -25.75
N ASN A 323 -1.06 53.79 -26.18
CA ASN A 323 -2.38 53.19 -26.36
C ASN A 323 -2.54 52.54 -27.76
N ILE A 324 -1.57 51.72 -28.14
CA ILE A 324 -1.59 50.94 -29.38
C ILE A 324 -1.39 49.47 -29.05
N ASP A 325 -2.22 48.61 -29.63
CA ASP A 325 -2.19 47.18 -29.38
C ASP A 325 -2.73 46.38 -30.58
N ILE A 326 -2.50 45.08 -30.54
CA ILE A 326 -3.05 44.11 -31.49
C ILE A 326 -3.44 42.83 -30.74
N SER A 327 -4.61 42.26 -31.05
CA SER A 327 -5.07 41.03 -30.40
C SER A 327 -4.18 39.83 -30.76
N LEU A 328 -3.90 38.94 -29.82
CA LEU A 328 -3.12 37.72 -30.07
C LEU A 328 -3.76 36.82 -31.12
N LYS A 329 -5.10 36.74 -31.13
CA LYS A 329 -5.88 36.08 -32.19
C LYS A 329 -5.50 36.53 -33.59
N ARG A 330 -5.34 37.84 -33.80
CA ARG A 330 -4.99 38.41 -35.11
C ARG A 330 -3.54 38.11 -35.49
N LEU A 331 -2.63 38.06 -34.52
CA LEU A 331 -1.25 37.64 -34.74
C LEU A 331 -1.15 36.15 -35.10
N ALA A 332 -1.87 35.28 -34.37
CA ALA A 332 -1.94 33.85 -34.67
C ALA A 332 -2.53 33.63 -36.07
N SER A 333 -3.67 34.24 -36.38
CA SER A 333 -4.28 34.19 -37.71
C SER A 333 -3.33 34.65 -38.82
N TRP A 334 -2.61 35.75 -38.61
CA TRP A 334 -1.63 36.26 -39.56
C TRP A 334 -0.51 35.25 -39.84
N ALA A 335 0.04 34.62 -38.80
CA ALA A 335 1.08 33.59 -38.94
C ALA A 335 0.63 32.37 -39.75
N HIS A 336 -0.67 32.05 -39.76
CA HIS A 336 -1.22 30.94 -40.55
C HIS A 336 -1.54 31.32 -42.00
N TRP A 337 -2.05 32.54 -42.25
CA TRP A 337 -2.62 32.90 -43.56
C TRP A 337 -1.69 33.69 -44.49
N ASP A 338 -0.75 34.47 -43.96
CA ASP A 338 0.12 35.32 -44.76
C ASP A 338 1.57 35.23 -44.28
N SER A 339 2.14 34.04 -44.50
CA SER A 339 3.54 33.73 -44.18
C SER A 339 4.54 34.58 -44.97
N SER A 340 4.13 35.16 -46.10
CA SER A 340 4.98 35.99 -46.96
C SER A 340 5.37 37.34 -46.33
N GLN A 341 4.56 37.84 -45.38
CA GLN A 341 4.80 39.11 -44.70
C GLN A 341 5.39 38.95 -43.31
N LEU A 342 5.69 37.71 -42.87
CA LEU A 342 6.28 37.50 -41.55
C LEU A 342 7.69 38.12 -41.47
N PRO A 343 8.11 38.54 -40.26
CA PRO A 343 9.46 39.06 -40.06
C PRO A 343 10.53 38.06 -40.53
N PRO A 344 11.69 38.53 -41.04
CA PRO A 344 12.78 37.63 -41.42
C PRO A 344 13.16 36.67 -40.30
N GLY A 345 13.24 35.38 -40.62
CA GLY A 345 13.56 34.32 -39.66
C GLY A 345 12.36 33.70 -38.95
N GLU A 346 11.14 34.24 -39.11
CA GLU A 346 9.92 33.63 -38.59
C GLU A 346 9.33 32.62 -39.56
N SER A 347 8.94 31.45 -39.03
CA SER A 347 8.19 30.44 -39.77
C SER A 347 6.69 30.69 -39.67
N GLY A 348 5.96 30.28 -40.71
CA GLY A 348 4.50 30.21 -40.69
C GLY A 348 3.98 29.24 -39.62
N GLY A 349 2.69 29.37 -39.28
CA GLY A 349 2.07 28.63 -38.20
C GLY A 349 2.47 29.13 -36.81
N PHE A 350 1.97 28.46 -35.78
CA PHE A 350 2.08 28.95 -34.41
C PHE A 350 2.24 27.81 -33.40
N THR A 351 3.29 27.00 -33.58
CA THR A 351 3.60 25.84 -32.73
C THR A 351 5.01 25.98 -32.17
N GLU A 352 5.15 25.77 -30.87
CA GLU A 352 6.41 25.79 -30.14
C GLU A 352 6.53 24.53 -29.28
N MET A 353 7.76 24.06 -29.08
CA MET A 353 8.07 22.92 -28.23
C MET A 353 9.21 23.28 -27.28
N ALA A 354 9.14 22.79 -26.05
CA ALA A 354 10.25 22.84 -25.12
C ALA A 354 10.45 21.52 -24.38
N THR A 355 11.70 21.29 -24.02
CA THR A 355 12.12 20.19 -23.17
C THR A 355 12.82 20.79 -21.95
N PHE A 356 12.45 20.31 -20.77
CA PHE A 356 13.11 20.61 -19.52
C PHE A 356 13.96 19.39 -19.12
N THR A 357 15.27 19.61 -19.04
CA THR A 357 16.26 18.58 -18.69
C THR A 357 17.04 19.06 -17.48
N PRO A 358 16.80 18.51 -16.29
CA PRO A 358 17.56 18.89 -15.11
C PRO A 358 19.03 18.53 -15.17
N ASP A 359 19.88 19.52 -14.91
CA ASP A 359 21.34 19.42 -14.87
C ASP A 359 21.83 18.60 -13.67
N SER A 360 21.04 18.60 -12.59
CA SER A 360 21.37 17.98 -11.29
C SER A 360 21.07 16.48 -11.21
N LEU A 361 20.25 15.94 -12.12
CA LEU A 361 19.83 14.54 -12.10
C LEU A 361 20.80 13.64 -12.88
N LEU A 362 22.01 13.54 -12.35
CA LEU A 362 23.11 12.78 -12.93
C LEU A 362 23.02 11.28 -12.58
N PRO A 363 23.76 10.42 -13.31
CA PRO A 363 23.97 9.03 -12.91
C PRO A 363 24.63 8.93 -11.51
N PRO A 364 24.55 7.77 -10.83
CA PRO A 364 25.27 7.58 -9.57
C PRO A 364 26.77 7.74 -9.76
N ASP A 365 27.47 8.23 -8.75
CA ASP A 365 28.93 8.28 -8.77
C ASP A 365 29.55 6.90 -8.47
N ARG A 366 30.89 6.84 -8.49
CA ARG A 366 31.64 5.58 -8.30
C ARG A 366 31.49 5.03 -6.88
N GLU A 367 31.14 5.88 -5.93
CA GLU A 367 30.88 5.55 -4.54
C GLU A 367 29.42 5.13 -4.31
N GLY A 368 28.58 5.10 -5.36
CA GLY A 368 27.19 4.70 -5.30
C GLY A 368 26.24 5.77 -4.76
N ARG A 369 26.71 7.03 -4.64
CA ARG A 369 25.88 8.16 -4.21
C ARG A 369 24.97 8.60 -5.36
N VAL A 370 23.70 8.85 -5.05
CA VAL A 370 22.66 9.13 -6.07
C VAL A 370 22.02 10.50 -5.84
N PRO A 371 22.06 11.41 -6.83
CA PRO A 371 21.21 12.60 -6.83
C PRO A 371 19.77 12.18 -7.18
N SER A 372 19.02 11.72 -6.17
CA SER A 372 17.75 11.00 -6.39
C SER A 372 16.57 11.90 -6.73
N SER A 373 16.67 13.23 -6.61
CA SER A 373 15.57 14.17 -6.84
C SER A 373 16.02 15.55 -7.26
N LEU A 374 15.18 16.24 -8.05
CA LEU A 374 15.45 17.60 -8.52
C LEU A 374 15.38 18.62 -7.38
N SER A 375 14.36 18.50 -6.55
CA SER A 375 14.14 19.32 -5.37
C SER A 375 13.44 18.53 -4.28
N THR A 376 13.47 19.06 -3.06
CA THR A 376 12.97 18.37 -1.88
C THR A 376 11.93 19.19 -1.15
N THR A 377 10.76 18.61 -0.89
CA THR A 377 9.70 19.20 -0.06
C THR A 377 9.88 18.73 1.37
N LEU A 378 9.78 19.63 2.34
CA LEU A 378 9.76 19.26 3.76
C LEU A 378 8.32 19.15 4.24
N MET A 379 8.07 18.18 5.13
CA MET A 379 6.77 18.02 5.77
C MET A 379 6.92 17.68 7.25
N CYS A 380 6.13 18.35 8.07
CA CYS A 380 6.12 18.23 9.52
C CYS A 380 4.69 17.94 10.01
N ASP A 381 4.50 16.79 10.63
CA ASP A 381 3.20 16.33 11.12
C ASP A 381 3.20 16.14 12.63
N ILE A 382 2.14 16.61 13.27
CA ILE A 382 1.91 16.49 14.72
C ILE A 382 0.54 15.86 14.93
N ALA A 383 0.51 14.71 15.60
CA ALA A 383 -0.70 13.95 15.90
C ALA A 383 -0.89 13.86 17.42
N ALA A 384 -2.12 14.10 17.89
CA ALA A 384 -2.52 13.78 19.26
C ALA A 384 -3.53 12.63 19.22
N VAL A 385 -3.34 11.63 20.07
CA VAL A 385 -4.19 10.45 20.13
C VAL A 385 -4.68 10.17 21.54
N ARG A 386 -5.83 9.51 21.61
CA ARG A 386 -6.35 8.87 22.82
C ARG A 386 -6.67 7.41 22.52
N ILE A 387 -6.43 6.53 23.48
CA ILE A 387 -6.62 5.09 23.32
C ILE A 387 -7.61 4.58 24.36
N SER A 388 -8.59 3.80 23.90
CA SER A 388 -9.49 3.07 24.79
C SER A 388 -8.76 1.87 25.41
N PRO A 389 -8.59 1.80 26.74
CA PRO A 389 -7.89 0.68 27.38
C PRO A 389 -8.64 -0.65 27.19
N ASP A 390 -9.96 -0.61 27.14
CA ASP A 390 -10.80 -1.82 27.06
C ASP A 390 -10.85 -2.43 25.66
N THR A 391 -10.71 -1.61 24.62
CA THR A 391 -10.91 -2.04 23.22
C THR A 391 -9.67 -1.91 22.34
N GLY A 392 -8.64 -1.19 22.80
CA GLY A 392 -7.49 -0.81 21.98
C GLY A 392 -7.82 0.17 20.85
N HIS A 393 -9.03 0.72 20.79
CA HIS A 393 -9.40 1.67 19.75
C HIS A 393 -8.59 2.97 19.90
N VAL A 394 -7.94 3.37 18.82
CA VAL A 394 -7.14 4.60 18.74
C VAL A 394 -7.99 5.69 18.09
N THR A 395 -8.20 6.79 18.81
CA THR A 395 -8.84 8.00 18.28
C THR A 395 -7.78 9.06 18.03
N VAL A 396 -7.67 9.54 16.79
CA VAL A 396 -6.85 10.72 16.45
C VAL A 396 -7.67 11.96 16.81
N GLU A 397 -7.28 12.66 17.87
CA GLU A 397 -8.05 13.82 18.38
C GLU A 397 -7.76 15.08 17.55
N SER A 398 -6.52 15.23 17.09
CA SER A 398 -6.12 16.31 16.20
C SER A 398 -4.92 15.89 15.36
N TYR A 399 -4.88 16.39 14.13
CA TYR A 399 -3.76 16.23 13.23
C TYR A 399 -3.38 17.57 12.59
N THR A 400 -2.11 17.98 12.71
CA THR A 400 -1.58 19.16 12.03
C THR A 400 -0.50 18.74 11.05
N SER A 401 -0.56 19.26 9.83
CA SER A 401 0.42 18.98 8.77
C SER A 401 0.87 20.28 8.13
N VAL A 402 2.19 20.50 8.11
CA VAL A 402 2.79 21.69 7.49
C VAL A 402 3.78 21.26 6.42
N HIS A 403 3.68 21.88 5.25
CA HIS A 403 4.51 21.59 4.09
C HIS A 403 5.31 22.81 3.64
N ASP A 404 6.56 22.59 3.27
CA ASP A 404 7.35 23.51 2.44
C ASP A 404 7.43 22.97 1.02
N ALA A 405 6.48 23.37 0.17
CA ALA A 405 6.43 22.97 -1.24
C ALA A 405 6.91 24.09 -2.18
N GLY A 406 7.65 25.08 -1.66
CA GLY A 406 8.04 26.27 -2.42
C GLY A 406 6.81 27.07 -2.88
N ARG A 407 6.83 27.59 -4.10
CA ARG A 407 5.67 28.28 -4.67
C ARG A 407 4.53 27.31 -4.94
N LEU A 408 3.37 27.54 -4.31
CA LEU A 408 2.15 26.78 -4.61
C LEU A 408 1.54 27.26 -5.93
N ILE A 409 1.37 26.35 -6.88
CA ILE A 409 0.72 26.65 -8.17
C ILE A 409 -0.78 26.90 -7.95
N ASN A 410 -1.44 26.01 -7.22
CA ASN A 410 -2.86 26.12 -6.89
C ASN A 410 -3.09 25.61 -5.45
N PRO A 411 -3.31 26.51 -4.47
CA PRO A 411 -3.47 26.12 -3.07
C PRO A 411 -4.61 25.14 -2.81
N ALA A 412 -5.73 25.25 -3.53
CA ALA A 412 -6.87 24.35 -3.34
C ALA A 412 -6.56 22.92 -3.79
N LEU A 413 -5.86 22.75 -4.92
CA LEU A 413 -5.40 21.43 -5.37
C LEU A 413 -4.37 20.83 -4.40
N VAL A 414 -3.47 21.67 -3.86
CA VAL A 414 -2.47 21.27 -2.85
C VAL A 414 -3.17 20.74 -1.61
N GLU A 415 -4.13 21.47 -1.03
CA GLU A 415 -4.90 21.00 0.13
C GLU A 415 -5.62 19.68 -0.14
N GLY A 416 -6.21 19.53 -1.34
CA GLY A 416 -6.84 18.28 -1.76
C GLY A 416 -5.86 17.10 -1.78
N GLN A 417 -4.65 17.30 -2.28
CA GLN A 417 -3.59 16.28 -2.28
C GLN A 417 -3.16 15.90 -0.87
N VAL A 418 -2.97 16.89 0.02
CA VAL A 418 -2.58 16.64 1.42
C VAL A 418 -3.66 15.82 2.15
N ARG A 419 -4.95 16.18 1.99
CA ARG A 419 -6.06 15.44 2.61
C ARG A 419 -6.15 14.00 2.09
N GLY A 420 -5.99 13.79 0.78
CA GLY A 420 -5.97 12.45 0.19
C GLY A 420 -4.77 11.62 0.65
N GLY A 421 -3.59 12.23 0.73
CA GLY A 421 -2.38 11.59 1.25
C GLY A 421 -2.51 11.22 2.72
N PHE A 422 -3.09 12.10 3.54
CA PHE A 422 -3.40 11.80 4.94
C PHE A 422 -4.37 10.62 5.06
N ALA A 423 -5.45 10.57 4.25
CA ALA A 423 -6.38 9.45 4.30
C ALA A 423 -5.68 8.10 4.03
N HIS A 424 -4.81 8.03 3.02
CA HIS A 424 -3.98 6.84 2.76
C HIS A 424 -3.06 6.51 3.96
N GLY A 425 -2.41 7.52 4.54
CA GLY A 425 -1.54 7.35 5.70
C GLY A 425 -2.29 6.89 6.96
N LEU A 426 -3.50 7.39 7.19
CA LEU A 426 -4.40 6.94 8.25
C LEU A 426 -4.80 5.47 8.05
N GLY A 427 -5.15 5.10 6.81
CA GLY A 427 -5.43 3.73 6.42
C GLY A 427 -4.27 2.80 6.76
N ALA A 428 -3.06 3.13 6.30
CA ALA A 428 -1.85 2.37 6.62
C ALA A 428 -1.54 2.33 8.13
N ALA A 429 -1.85 3.40 8.87
CA ALA A 429 -1.60 3.49 10.30
C ALA A 429 -2.54 2.61 11.13
N LEU A 430 -3.83 2.54 10.78
CA LEU A 430 -4.87 2.04 11.68
C LEU A 430 -5.76 0.92 11.09
N MET A 431 -5.81 0.74 9.78
CA MET A 431 -6.88 -0.02 9.12
C MET A 431 -6.39 -1.03 8.07
N GLU A 432 -5.70 -0.56 7.04
CA GLU A 432 -5.42 -1.31 5.81
C GLU A 432 -4.36 -2.39 6.02
N ARG A 433 -4.64 -3.62 5.57
CA ARG A 433 -3.69 -4.73 5.61
C ARG A 433 -4.00 -5.73 4.51
N ILE A 434 -2.99 -6.10 3.73
CA ILE A 434 -3.03 -7.30 2.90
C ILE A 434 -2.49 -8.46 3.75
N SER A 435 -3.32 -9.48 3.98
CA SER A 435 -2.96 -10.59 4.87
C SER A 435 -3.01 -11.92 4.14
N TYR A 436 -1.99 -12.76 4.36
CA TYR A 436 -1.95 -14.14 3.91
C TYR A 436 -1.92 -15.08 5.12
N ASP A 437 -2.50 -16.26 4.99
CA ASP A 437 -2.29 -17.33 5.96
C ASP A 437 -0.99 -18.12 5.67
N PHE A 438 -0.69 -19.10 6.53
CA PHE A 438 0.50 -19.94 6.41
C PHE A 438 0.51 -20.82 5.14
N GLN A 439 -0.62 -20.95 4.45
CA GLN A 439 -0.76 -21.70 3.19
C GLN A 439 -0.65 -20.78 1.97
N GLY A 440 -0.41 -19.48 2.19
CA GLY A 440 -0.34 -18.48 1.12
C GLY A 440 -1.71 -18.07 0.58
N GLN A 441 -2.81 -18.35 1.28
CA GLN A 441 -4.14 -17.88 0.87
C GLN A 441 -4.34 -16.42 1.30
N LEU A 442 -4.81 -15.59 0.37
CA LEU A 442 -5.18 -14.20 0.66
C LEU A 442 -6.44 -14.16 1.54
N LEU A 443 -6.32 -13.50 2.70
CA LEU A 443 -7.39 -13.35 3.68
C LEU A 443 -8.19 -12.06 3.51
N THR A 444 -7.64 -11.07 2.81
CA THR A 444 -8.20 -9.71 2.69
C THR A 444 -8.51 -9.35 1.23
N GLY A 445 -9.18 -10.25 0.52
CA GLY A 445 -9.47 -10.12 -0.92
C GLY A 445 -10.70 -9.27 -1.26
N THR A 446 -11.34 -8.64 -0.28
CA THR A 446 -12.54 -7.80 -0.48
C THR A 446 -12.52 -6.59 0.45
N PHE A 447 -13.33 -5.57 0.18
CA PHE A 447 -13.51 -4.41 1.08
C PHE A 447 -14.24 -4.74 2.40
N ALA A 448 -14.76 -5.96 2.56
CA ALA A 448 -15.25 -6.39 3.88
C ALA A 448 -14.09 -6.64 4.86
N ASP A 449 -12.92 -7.02 4.34
CA ASP A 449 -11.74 -7.42 5.11
C ASP A 449 -10.58 -6.42 4.94
N TYR A 450 -10.47 -5.77 3.78
CA TYR A 450 -9.55 -4.67 3.51
C TYR A 450 -10.25 -3.34 3.82
N LEU A 451 -10.00 -2.81 5.01
CA LEU A 451 -10.71 -1.64 5.54
C LEU A 451 -10.12 -0.34 4.98
N CYS A 452 -10.74 0.21 3.94
CA CYS A 452 -10.45 1.56 3.48
C CYS A 452 -11.06 2.61 4.44
N PRO A 453 -10.34 3.71 4.75
CA PRO A 453 -10.89 4.82 5.50
C PRO A 453 -12.14 5.42 4.84
N THR A 454 -13.12 5.75 5.65
CA THR A 454 -14.35 6.45 5.26
C THR A 454 -14.37 7.87 5.82
N ALA A 455 -15.36 8.68 5.43
CA ALA A 455 -15.51 10.03 5.95
C ALA A 455 -15.65 10.11 7.49
N GLN A 456 -16.11 9.05 8.15
CA GLN A 456 -16.23 9.00 9.61
C GLN A 456 -14.90 8.71 10.31
N ASP A 457 -13.93 8.14 9.60
CA ASP A 457 -12.62 7.81 10.13
C ASP A 457 -11.66 9.02 10.08
N ILE A 458 -11.94 10.00 9.22
CA ILE A 458 -11.10 11.18 9.03
C ILE A 458 -11.30 12.19 10.18
N PRO A 459 -10.29 12.45 11.02
CA PRO A 459 -10.35 13.48 12.05
C PRO A 459 -10.28 14.89 11.46
N PRO A 460 -10.50 15.94 12.25
CA PRO A 460 -10.14 17.30 11.88
C PRO A 460 -8.64 17.40 11.55
N ILE A 461 -8.33 17.97 10.39
CA ILE A 461 -6.97 18.17 9.90
C ILE A 461 -6.71 19.67 9.78
N THR A 462 -5.67 20.15 10.44
CA THR A 462 -5.16 21.52 10.31
C THR A 462 -3.99 21.52 9.34
N LEU A 463 -4.09 22.31 8.27
CA LEU A 463 -3.09 22.39 7.22
C LEU A 463 -2.39 23.74 7.26
N GLY A 464 -1.07 23.73 7.12
CA GLY A 464 -0.25 24.93 6.99
C GLY A 464 0.75 24.80 5.86
N HIS A 465 1.17 25.95 5.32
CA HIS A 465 2.16 26.02 4.26
C HIS A 465 3.18 27.10 4.57
N VAL A 466 4.44 26.75 4.39
CA VAL A 466 5.53 27.73 4.23
C VAL A 466 6.03 27.62 2.79
N ALA A 467 6.64 28.68 2.28
CA ALA A 467 7.07 28.75 0.90
C ALA A 467 8.52 29.22 0.84
N PHE A 468 9.45 28.27 0.75
CA PHE A 468 10.84 28.54 0.40
C PHE A 468 11.08 28.08 -1.05
N PRO A 469 11.03 29.00 -2.05
CA PRO A 469 11.16 28.64 -3.45
C PRO A 469 12.49 27.94 -3.75
N THR A 470 12.46 27.04 -4.72
CA THR A 470 13.67 26.41 -5.28
C THR A 470 14.21 27.24 -6.44
N ASP A 471 15.52 27.21 -6.66
CA ASP A 471 16.17 27.75 -7.86
C ASP A 471 16.32 26.71 -8.97
N ARG A 472 15.91 25.46 -8.72
CA ARG A 472 16.09 24.32 -9.63
C ARG A 472 15.09 24.30 -10.79
N ASN A 473 14.13 25.21 -10.81
CA ASN A 473 13.12 25.31 -11.85
C ASN A 473 12.51 26.72 -11.93
N GLU A 474 11.84 27.02 -13.05
CA GLU A 474 11.33 28.34 -13.44
C GLU A 474 10.22 28.88 -12.52
N LEU A 475 9.49 27.99 -11.87
CA LEU A 475 8.33 28.35 -11.05
C LEU A 475 8.70 28.51 -9.56
N GLY A 476 9.87 28.04 -9.15
CA GLY A 476 10.23 27.94 -7.73
C GLY A 476 9.34 26.99 -6.93
N SER A 477 8.65 26.08 -7.60
CA SER A 477 7.75 25.09 -7.02
C SER A 477 8.46 23.78 -6.71
N ARG A 478 8.00 23.08 -5.67
CA ARG A 478 8.44 21.73 -5.32
C ARG A 478 7.28 20.74 -5.48
N GLY A 479 7.60 19.47 -5.56
CA GLY A 479 6.64 18.36 -5.65
C GLY A 479 5.91 18.16 -4.32
N LEU A 480 4.58 18.02 -4.38
CA LEU A 480 3.76 17.72 -3.22
C LEU A 480 2.68 16.74 -3.65
N GLY A 481 2.64 15.60 -2.97
CA GLY A 481 1.60 14.61 -3.17
C GLY A 481 1.83 13.40 -2.29
N ASP A 482 2.99 12.80 -2.35
CA ASP A 482 3.36 11.62 -1.58
C ASP A 482 3.49 11.86 -0.07
N GLY A 483 3.87 13.08 0.33
CA GLY A 483 4.25 13.44 1.70
C GLY A 483 3.38 12.78 2.78
N SER A 484 2.11 13.19 2.86
CA SER A 484 1.26 12.85 4.01
C SER A 484 1.00 11.35 4.17
N SER A 485 1.06 10.55 3.09
CA SER A 485 0.97 9.09 3.21
C SER A 485 2.23 8.45 3.79
N MET A 486 3.37 9.15 3.78
CA MET A 486 4.62 8.72 4.40
C MET A 486 4.72 9.13 5.88
N ASN A 487 4.33 10.38 6.23
CA ASN A 487 4.45 10.86 7.61
C ASN A 487 3.34 10.35 8.52
N ALA A 488 2.09 10.34 8.08
CA ALA A 488 0.96 10.08 8.98
C ALA A 488 1.07 8.74 9.73
N PRO A 489 1.51 7.63 9.10
CA PRO A 489 1.77 6.38 9.81
C PRO A 489 2.77 6.53 10.96
N ALA A 490 3.85 7.27 10.73
CA ALA A 490 4.88 7.52 11.72
C ALA A 490 4.41 8.47 12.84
N ALA A 491 3.73 9.56 12.50
CA ALA A 491 3.19 10.52 13.48
C ALA A 491 2.17 9.85 14.41
N ILE A 492 1.23 9.07 13.85
CA ILE A 492 0.21 8.35 14.63
C ILE A 492 0.87 7.29 15.50
N ALA A 493 1.82 6.52 14.97
CA ALA A 493 2.51 5.49 15.75
C ALA A 493 3.39 6.08 16.86
N ASN A 494 4.03 7.23 16.63
CA ASN A 494 4.74 7.97 17.68
C ASN A 494 3.78 8.40 18.79
N ALA A 495 2.59 8.90 18.44
CA ALA A 495 1.57 9.29 19.41
C ALA A 495 1.06 8.08 20.22
N VAL A 496 0.85 6.93 19.57
CA VAL A 496 0.46 5.68 20.24
C VAL A 496 1.59 5.15 21.13
N GLY A 497 2.83 5.16 20.65
CA GLY A 497 4.02 4.75 21.41
C GLY A 497 4.25 5.62 22.65
N ASP A 498 4.04 6.94 22.54
CA ASP A 498 4.03 7.86 23.67
C ASP A 498 2.91 7.50 24.67
N ALA A 499 1.69 7.24 24.18
CA ALA A 499 0.53 6.92 25.04
C ALA A 499 0.68 5.62 25.82
N ILE A 500 1.23 4.55 25.22
CA ILE A 500 1.32 3.22 25.84
C ILE A 500 2.72 2.86 26.34
N GLY A 501 3.70 3.73 26.07
CA GLY A 501 5.08 3.56 26.52
C GLY A 501 5.88 2.48 25.80
N ARG A 502 5.52 2.10 24.56
CA ARG A 502 6.17 1.03 23.78
C ARG A 502 6.90 1.51 22.54
N ALA A 503 8.08 0.94 22.30
CA ALA A 503 8.90 1.18 21.11
C ALA A 503 8.49 0.29 19.91
N ASP A 504 8.16 -0.96 20.20
CA ASP A 504 8.04 -2.09 19.26
C ASP A 504 6.62 -2.20 18.65
N LEU A 505 6.24 -1.19 17.88
CA LEU A 505 4.94 -1.12 17.22
C LEU A 505 5.00 -1.63 15.77
N THR A 506 4.00 -2.42 15.39
CA THR A 506 3.77 -2.89 14.02
C THR A 506 2.44 -2.33 13.49
N LEU A 507 2.48 -1.76 12.28
CA LEU A 507 1.30 -1.21 11.61
C LEU A 507 0.54 -2.29 10.80
N PRO A 508 -0.79 -2.16 10.63
CA PRO A 508 -1.67 -1.15 11.24
C PRO A 508 -1.97 -1.42 12.72
N LEU A 509 -2.18 -0.37 13.50
CA LEU A 509 -2.57 -0.37 14.93
C LEU A 509 -4.08 -0.55 15.08
N THR A 510 -4.59 -1.66 14.53
CA THR A 510 -6.01 -2.04 14.65
C THR A 510 -6.42 -2.18 16.13
N PRO A 511 -7.72 -2.08 16.47
CA PRO A 511 -8.16 -2.24 17.86
C PRO A 511 -7.65 -3.52 18.51
N SER A 512 -7.67 -4.66 17.80
CA SER A 512 -7.19 -5.95 18.30
C SER A 512 -5.66 -5.99 18.52
N ARG A 513 -4.88 -5.35 17.63
CA ARG A 513 -3.42 -5.28 17.78
C ARG A 513 -3.04 -4.36 18.93
N THR A 514 -3.62 -3.17 18.98
CA THR A 514 -3.37 -2.19 20.05
C THR A 514 -3.80 -2.74 21.42
N TRP A 515 -4.95 -3.43 21.49
CA TRP A 515 -5.38 -4.11 22.70
C TRP A 515 -4.38 -5.19 23.15
N SER A 516 -3.85 -5.99 22.21
CA SER A 516 -2.80 -6.98 22.52
C SER A 516 -1.57 -6.29 23.13
N TYR A 517 -1.13 -5.17 22.56
CA TYR A 517 0.01 -4.42 23.08
C TYR A 517 -0.20 -3.89 24.50
N LEU A 518 -1.40 -3.39 24.82
CA LEU A 518 -1.77 -2.92 26.16
C LEU A 518 -1.78 -4.05 27.21
N ASN A 519 -2.04 -5.27 26.78
CA ASN A 519 -2.15 -6.45 27.64
C ASN A 519 -0.86 -7.31 27.65
N GLY A 520 0.23 -6.82 27.08
CA GLY A 520 1.50 -7.57 27.02
C GLY A 520 1.44 -8.83 26.15
N ILE A 521 0.46 -8.92 25.25
CA ILE A 521 0.32 -10.02 24.29
C ILE A 521 1.06 -9.60 23.02
N ASP A 522 1.94 -10.45 22.54
CA ASP A 522 2.60 -10.26 21.25
C ASP A 522 1.59 -10.54 20.12
N PRO A 523 1.20 -9.52 19.33
CA PRO A 523 0.24 -9.71 18.24
C PRO A 523 0.84 -10.41 17.01
N GLU A 524 2.18 -10.44 16.91
CA GLU A 524 2.90 -11.09 15.81
C GLU A 524 3.36 -12.50 16.17
N GLN A 525 3.25 -12.90 17.45
CA GLN A 525 3.37 -14.30 17.81
C GLN A 525 2.35 -15.08 16.97
N PRO A 526 2.81 -16.03 16.13
CA PRO A 526 1.90 -16.97 15.51
C PRO A 526 1.08 -17.55 16.65
N ARG A 527 -0.25 -17.39 16.61
CA ARG A 527 -1.12 -18.23 17.45
C ARG A 527 -0.65 -19.62 17.15
N GLU A 528 0.02 -20.25 18.12
CA GLU A 528 0.74 -21.50 17.89
C GLU A 528 -0.14 -22.35 17.00
N ALA A 529 0.30 -22.56 15.76
CA ALA A 529 -0.28 -23.58 14.91
C ALA A 529 0.05 -24.86 15.66
N THR A 530 -0.85 -25.22 16.59
CA THR A 530 -0.80 -26.29 17.57
C THR A 530 0.61 -26.89 17.65
N LYS A 531 1.55 -26.21 18.34
CA LYS A 531 2.89 -26.77 18.55
C LYS A 531 2.69 -28.18 19.07
N GLU A 532 3.24 -29.15 18.34
CA GLU A 532 3.52 -30.53 18.72
C GLU A 532 2.89 -30.96 20.05
N ARG A 533 1.57 -31.12 20.05
CA ARG A 533 0.94 -31.95 21.09
C ARG A 533 1.31 -33.38 20.72
N GLU A 534 1.84 -34.16 21.66
CA GLU A 534 1.97 -35.60 21.51
C GLU A 534 0.65 -36.16 20.96
N ARG A 535 0.69 -36.77 19.77
CA ARG A 535 -0.49 -37.19 19.01
C ARG A 535 -1.38 -38.08 19.88
N GLN A 536 -2.61 -37.64 20.14
CA GLN A 536 -3.58 -38.37 20.94
C GLN A 536 -4.51 -39.22 20.06
N PRO A 537 -5.03 -40.35 20.56
CA PRO A 537 -6.05 -41.11 19.84
C PRO A 537 -7.27 -40.23 19.51
N GLY A 538 -7.67 -40.20 18.24
CA GLY A 538 -8.72 -39.32 17.73
C GLY A 538 -8.23 -38.02 17.06
N ASP A 539 -6.92 -37.76 17.04
CA ASP A 539 -6.35 -36.66 16.25
C ASP A 539 -6.48 -36.94 14.74
N ILE A 540 -7.04 -35.97 14.01
CA ILE A 540 -7.29 -36.04 12.57
C ILE A 540 -6.50 -34.92 11.89
N TRP A 541 -5.77 -35.29 10.85
CA TRP A 541 -4.86 -34.45 10.10
C TRP A 541 -5.36 -34.34 8.67
N THR A 542 -6.07 -33.28 8.35
CA THR A 542 -6.52 -32.97 6.99
C THR A 542 -5.41 -32.18 6.28
N GLN A 543 -4.91 -32.66 5.14
CA GLN A 543 -4.14 -31.80 4.25
C GLN A 543 -5.09 -30.87 3.47
N PRO A 544 -4.71 -29.61 3.23
CA PRO A 544 -5.55 -28.68 2.48
C PRO A 544 -5.83 -29.16 1.05
N HIS A 545 -7.01 -28.83 0.56
CA HIS A 545 -7.53 -29.25 -0.74
C HIS A 545 -6.83 -28.53 -1.90
N THR A 546 -6.63 -29.24 -3.02
CA THR A 546 -6.26 -28.60 -4.29
C THR A 546 -7.48 -28.55 -5.20
N ALA A 547 -7.87 -27.35 -5.62
CA ALA A 547 -8.99 -27.14 -6.54
C ALA A 547 -8.48 -27.08 -7.99
N ARG A 548 -8.98 -27.97 -8.85
CA ARG A 548 -8.97 -27.79 -10.30
C ARG A 548 -10.42 -27.75 -10.76
N ALA A 549 -10.81 -26.68 -11.46
CA ALA A 549 -12.07 -26.49 -12.19
C ALA A 549 -13.26 -27.40 -11.80
N GLY A 550 -14.02 -27.04 -10.75
CA GLY A 550 -15.27 -27.73 -10.39
C GLY A 550 -15.12 -29.05 -9.62
N GLU A 551 -13.89 -29.46 -9.31
CA GLU A 551 -13.57 -30.70 -8.60
C GLU A 551 -12.91 -30.39 -7.23
N LEU A 552 -13.44 -31.00 -6.17
CA LEU A 552 -12.91 -30.99 -4.81
C LEU A 552 -12.01 -32.21 -4.64
N VAL A 553 -10.70 -32.01 -4.43
CA VAL A 553 -9.75 -33.09 -4.14
C VAL A 553 -9.10 -32.85 -2.77
N GLY A 554 -9.03 -33.88 -1.94
CA GLY A 554 -8.40 -33.79 -0.63
C GLY A 554 -7.83 -35.10 -0.13
N GLU A 555 -6.93 -35.02 0.83
CA GLU A 555 -6.35 -36.17 1.53
C GLU A 555 -6.06 -35.83 2.99
N GLY A 556 -5.88 -36.86 3.81
CA GLY A 556 -5.60 -36.70 5.23
C GLY A 556 -5.32 -38.01 5.94
N GLU A 557 -5.02 -37.90 7.22
CA GLU A 557 -4.70 -39.00 8.12
C GLU A 557 -5.56 -38.91 9.39
N ALA A 558 -5.88 -40.05 10.01
CA ALA A 558 -6.52 -40.10 11.32
C ALA A 558 -5.87 -41.19 12.19
N LEU A 559 -5.50 -40.84 13.43
CA LEU A 559 -4.93 -41.80 14.37
C LEU A 559 -6.04 -42.45 15.20
N LEU A 560 -6.23 -43.77 15.03
CA LEU A 560 -7.29 -44.54 15.67
C LEU A 560 -6.75 -45.42 16.81
N PRO A 561 -7.52 -45.61 17.90
CA PRO A 561 -7.05 -46.22 19.15
C PRO A 561 -6.84 -47.75 19.10
N LYS A 562 -7.12 -48.41 17.97
CA LYS A 562 -7.18 -49.87 17.84
C LYS A 562 -6.35 -50.39 16.66
N PRO A 563 -5.99 -51.69 16.62
CA PRO A 563 -5.27 -52.29 15.49
C PRO A 563 -6.08 -52.29 14.18
N PRO A 564 -5.44 -52.41 13.00
CA PRO A 564 -6.13 -52.29 11.72
C PRO A 564 -7.32 -53.25 11.53
N SER A 565 -7.25 -54.46 12.08
CA SER A 565 -8.35 -55.44 12.02
C SER A 565 -9.61 -55.00 12.77
N GLU A 566 -9.47 -54.37 13.94
CA GLU A 566 -10.61 -53.84 14.71
C GLU A 566 -11.18 -52.58 14.07
N VAL A 567 -10.32 -51.72 13.54
CA VAL A 567 -10.72 -50.54 12.75
C VAL A 567 -11.50 -50.97 11.51
N TRP A 568 -11.00 -51.99 10.80
CA TRP A 568 -11.65 -52.56 9.63
C TRP A 568 -13.06 -53.02 9.96
N GLN A 569 -13.24 -53.85 10.99
CA GLN A 569 -14.58 -54.31 11.40
C GLN A 569 -15.53 -53.15 11.74
N ALA A 570 -15.04 -52.08 12.35
CA ALA A 570 -15.87 -50.91 12.67
C ALA A 570 -16.35 -50.15 11.43
N LEU A 571 -15.58 -50.15 10.34
CA LEU A 571 -15.95 -49.51 9.07
C LEU A 571 -17.09 -50.23 8.33
N PHE A 572 -17.42 -51.46 8.71
CA PHE A 572 -18.52 -52.25 8.12
C PHE A 572 -19.67 -52.52 9.11
N ASN A 573 -19.61 -51.97 10.32
CA ASN A 573 -20.71 -52.10 11.28
C ASN A 573 -21.80 -51.05 10.98
N VAL A 574 -22.85 -51.45 10.27
CA VAL A 574 -23.96 -50.58 9.84
C VAL A 574 -24.60 -49.80 11.00
N GLU A 575 -24.86 -50.44 12.15
CA GLU A 575 -25.44 -49.75 13.31
C GLU A 575 -24.48 -48.70 13.88
N GLY A 576 -23.18 -49.02 13.92
CA GLY A 576 -22.13 -48.09 14.33
C GLY A 576 -21.97 -46.91 13.37
N LEU A 577 -21.91 -47.18 12.07
CA LEU A 577 -21.78 -46.19 10.98
C LEU A 577 -22.91 -45.16 11.03
N LYS A 578 -24.16 -45.60 11.27
CA LYS A 578 -25.31 -44.71 11.40
C LYS A 578 -25.10 -43.65 12.51
N GLY A 579 -24.44 -44.03 13.61
CA GLY A 579 -24.16 -43.14 14.73
C GLY A 579 -22.99 -42.16 14.50
N ILE A 580 -22.09 -42.46 13.56
CA ILE A 580 -20.89 -41.66 13.33
C ILE A 580 -20.93 -40.83 12.03
N ILE A 581 -21.73 -41.24 11.03
CA ILE A 581 -21.90 -40.47 9.79
C ILE A 581 -22.67 -39.17 10.11
N PRO A 582 -22.07 -37.99 9.90
CA PRO A 582 -22.70 -36.73 10.28
C PRO A 582 -24.03 -36.49 9.57
N GLY A 583 -25.08 -36.21 10.34
CA GLY A 583 -26.40 -35.92 9.79
C GLY A 583 -27.17 -37.14 9.26
N CYS A 584 -26.64 -38.35 9.40
CA CYS A 584 -27.31 -39.58 8.98
C CYS A 584 -28.61 -39.80 9.76
N ARG A 585 -29.70 -40.09 9.05
CA ARG A 585 -31.03 -40.39 9.61
C ARG A 585 -31.42 -41.84 9.37
N GLU A 586 -31.12 -42.32 8.18
CA GLU A 586 -31.35 -43.69 7.71
C GLU A 586 -30.06 -44.17 7.05
N LEU A 587 -29.65 -45.40 7.35
CA LEU A 587 -28.55 -46.10 6.72
C LEU A 587 -28.94 -47.56 6.60
N GLU A 588 -28.89 -48.08 5.38
CA GLU A 588 -29.24 -49.45 5.05
C GLU A 588 -28.20 -50.01 4.08
N GLU A 589 -27.91 -51.29 4.19
CA GLU A 589 -27.09 -52.05 3.24
C GLU A 589 -28.02 -53.01 2.49
N PRO A 590 -28.71 -52.56 1.42
CA PRO A 590 -29.65 -53.39 0.67
C PRO A 590 -29.01 -54.62 0.02
N GLU A 591 -27.74 -54.50 -0.40
CA GLU A 591 -26.93 -55.57 -0.98
C GLU A 591 -25.52 -55.46 -0.39
N PRO A 592 -24.76 -56.57 -0.27
CA PRO A 592 -23.39 -56.50 0.21
C PRO A 592 -22.59 -55.42 -0.51
N ASP A 593 -21.86 -54.60 0.24
CA ASP A 593 -21.02 -53.49 -0.27
C ASP A 593 -21.79 -52.31 -0.88
N HIS A 594 -23.13 -52.32 -0.84
CA HIS A 594 -23.96 -51.25 -1.38
C HIS A 594 -24.78 -50.62 -0.27
N PHE A 595 -24.59 -49.31 -0.06
CA PHE A 595 -25.24 -48.57 1.00
C PHE A 595 -26.19 -47.52 0.45
N ARG A 596 -27.32 -47.35 1.14
CA ARG A 596 -28.23 -46.23 0.95
C ARG A 596 -28.36 -45.45 2.24
N ALA A 597 -28.18 -44.14 2.18
CA ALA A 597 -28.26 -43.27 3.34
C ALA A 597 -29.13 -42.04 3.08
N LYS A 598 -29.86 -41.59 4.09
CA LYS A 598 -30.46 -40.25 4.12
C LYS A 598 -29.69 -39.37 5.08
N ILE A 599 -29.10 -38.31 4.53
CA ILE A 599 -28.18 -37.44 5.26
C ILE A 599 -28.72 -36.01 5.27
N VAL A 600 -28.81 -35.40 6.45
CA VAL A 600 -29.22 -34.00 6.61
C VAL A 600 -28.03 -33.18 7.08
N VAL A 601 -27.45 -32.40 6.16
CA VAL A 601 -26.34 -31.49 6.44
C VAL A 601 -26.73 -30.05 6.16
N ALA A 602 -26.10 -29.12 6.88
CA ALA A 602 -26.23 -27.69 6.65
C ALA A 602 -25.00 -27.19 5.89
N ILE A 603 -25.20 -26.59 4.72
CA ILE A 603 -24.14 -26.01 3.89
C ILE A 603 -24.46 -24.53 3.70
N ALA A 604 -23.55 -23.64 4.10
CA ALA A 604 -23.73 -22.19 4.05
C ALA A 604 -25.05 -21.70 4.69
N GLY A 605 -25.42 -22.27 5.85
CA GLY A 605 -26.66 -21.92 6.57
C GLY A 605 -27.94 -22.56 6.01
N MET A 606 -27.88 -23.24 4.87
CA MET A 606 -29.02 -23.94 4.28
C MET A 606 -29.02 -25.41 4.70
N ARG A 607 -30.06 -25.85 5.41
CA ARG A 607 -30.22 -27.23 5.86
C ARG A 607 -31.09 -28.00 4.86
N THR A 608 -30.56 -29.07 4.28
CA THR A 608 -31.32 -29.94 3.35
C THR A 608 -31.02 -31.42 3.59
N ALA A 609 -31.97 -32.27 3.22
CA ALA A 609 -31.77 -33.70 3.13
C ALA A 609 -31.17 -34.08 1.77
N TYR A 610 -30.33 -35.10 1.77
CA TYR A 610 -29.76 -35.76 0.60
C TYR A 610 -30.00 -37.26 0.69
N ASP A 611 -30.46 -37.84 -0.41
CA ASP A 611 -30.46 -39.28 -0.62
C ASP A 611 -29.12 -39.67 -1.24
N ALA A 612 -28.33 -40.47 -0.53
CA ALA A 612 -26.99 -40.88 -0.93
C ALA A 612 -26.94 -42.40 -1.22
N ARG A 613 -26.19 -42.76 -2.25
CA ARG A 613 -25.87 -44.14 -2.64
C ARG A 613 -24.36 -44.30 -2.64
N LEU A 614 -23.86 -45.34 -1.99
CA LEU A 614 -22.43 -45.65 -1.94
C LEU A 614 -22.18 -47.11 -2.29
N GLU A 615 -21.07 -47.36 -2.97
CA GLU A 615 -20.58 -48.68 -3.36
C GLU A 615 -19.14 -48.84 -2.89
N LEU A 616 -18.82 -50.00 -2.29
CA LEU A 616 -17.46 -50.37 -1.89
C LEU A 616 -16.81 -51.26 -2.95
N SER A 617 -15.53 -50.99 -3.22
CA SER A 617 -14.74 -51.75 -4.18
C SER A 617 -13.28 -51.85 -3.73
N ASP A 618 -12.49 -52.66 -4.44
CA ASP A 618 -11.04 -52.83 -4.22
C ASP A 618 -10.67 -53.14 -2.76
N LYS A 619 -11.42 -54.05 -2.10
CA LYS A 619 -11.21 -54.41 -0.69
C LYS A 619 -10.03 -55.35 -0.52
N GLU A 620 -9.04 -54.92 0.27
CA GLU A 620 -7.95 -55.75 0.79
C GLU A 620 -8.03 -55.76 2.31
N GLU A 621 -8.61 -56.78 2.92
CA GLU A 621 -8.76 -56.85 4.38
C GLU A 621 -7.44 -57.15 5.10
N PRO A 622 -7.06 -56.42 6.17
CA PRO A 622 -7.68 -55.23 6.78
C PRO A 622 -6.97 -53.92 6.36
N LEU A 623 -6.40 -53.86 5.16
CA LEU A 623 -5.42 -52.86 4.74
C LEU A 623 -6.01 -51.70 3.93
N SER A 624 -6.93 -51.93 3.01
CA SER A 624 -7.43 -50.83 2.16
C SER A 624 -8.78 -51.12 1.50
N LEU A 625 -9.50 -50.06 1.16
CA LEU A 625 -10.73 -50.13 0.37
C LEU A 625 -11.00 -48.82 -0.38
N ARG A 626 -11.88 -48.89 -1.37
CA ARG A 626 -12.41 -47.72 -2.08
C ARG A 626 -13.92 -47.61 -1.93
N PHE A 627 -14.39 -46.37 -1.98
CA PHE A 627 -15.80 -46.00 -1.96
C PHE A 627 -16.06 -45.13 -3.19
N SER A 628 -17.18 -45.36 -3.85
CA SER A 628 -17.72 -44.42 -4.82
C SER A 628 -19.19 -44.16 -4.52
N GLY A 629 -19.69 -42.98 -4.85
CA GLY A 629 -21.09 -42.67 -4.56
C GLY A 629 -21.59 -41.38 -5.16
N ASP A 630 -22.91 -41.25 -5.11
CA ASP A 630 -23.64 -40.06 -5.50
C ASP A 630 -24.67 -39.67 -4.43
N ALA A 631 -24.97 -38.38 -4.36
CA ALA A 631 -25.95 -37.83 -3.44
C ALA A 631 -26.79 -36.77 -4.15
N THR A 632 -28.12 -36.83 -3.99
CA THR A 632 -29.05 -35.88 -4.61
C THR A 632 -29.98 -35.28 -3.57
N GLY A 633 -30.21 -33.97 -3.65
CA GLY A 633 -31.12 -33.24 -2.76
C GLY A 633 -31.71 -32.00 -3.41
N SER A 634 -32.62 -31.33 -2.69
CA SER A 634 -33.38 -30.18 -3.22
C SER A 634 -32.54 -28.98 -3.67
N LEU A 635 -31.33 -28.83 -3.12
CA LEU A 635 -30.42 -27.72 -3.41
C LEU A 635 -29.30 -28.07 -4.41
N GLY A 636 -29.12 -29.35 -4.75
CA GLY A 636 -28.04 -29.77 -5.64
C GLY A 636 -27.75 -31.26 -5.57
N HIS A 637 -26.71 -31.68 -6.30
CA HIS A 637 -26.25 -33.05 -6.37
C HIS A 637 -24.72 -33.10 -6.25
N GLY A 638 -24.18 -34.25 -5.89
CA GLY A 638 -22.74 -34.49 -5.86
C GLY A 638 -22.40 -35.93 -6.19
N ARG A 639 -21.20 -36.14 -6.74
CA ARG A 639 -20.62 -37.46 -7.02
C ARG A 639 -19.18 -37.46 -6.52
N GLY A 640 -18.73 -38.55 -5.93
CA GLY A 640 -17.35 -38.65 -5.48
C GLY A 640 -16.83 -40.07 -5.34
N GLU A 641 -15.53 -40.14 -5.17
CA GLU A 641 -14.75 -41.34 -4.89
C GLU A 641 -13.79 -41.07 -3.73
N ALA A 642 -13.54 -42.08 -2.90
CA ALA A 642 -12.57 -42.02 -1.82
C ALA A 642 -11.83 -43.35 -1.69
N ALA A 643 -10.57 -43.29 -1.30
CA ALA A 643 -9.74 -44.45 -0.96
C ALA A 643 -9.29 -44.32 0.50
N ILE A 644 -9.33 -45.43 1.23
CA ILE A 644 -8.85 -45.55 2.61
C ILE A 644 -7.76 -46.62 2.67
N ARG A 645 -6.68 -46.33 3.41
CA ARG A 645 -5.62 -47.29 3.74
C ARG A 645 -5.35 -47.28 5.23
N LEU A 646 -5.24 -48.45 5.85
CA LEU A 646 -4.95 -48.64 7.26
C LEU A 646 -3.49 -49.11 7.43
N GLU A 647 -2.75 -48.45 8.30
CA GLU A 647 -1.36 -48.77 8.60
C GLU A 647 -1.19 -49.00 10.12
N PRO A 648 -0.49 -50.07 10.56
CA PRO A 648 -0.16 -50.26 11.96
C PRO A 648 0.65 -49.09 12.53
N ALA A 649 0.24 -48.59 13.69
CA ALA A 649 0.94 -47.54 14.43
C ALA A 649 1.37 -48.06 15.83
N PRO A 650 2.36 -47.41 16.49
CA PRO A 650 2.83 -47.83 17.82
C PRO A 650 1.68 -47.98 18.84
N GLN A 651 1.91 -48.83 19.86
CA GLN A 651 0.95 -49.07 20.95
C GLN A 651 -0.36 -49.73 20.50
N GLY A 652 -0.32 -50.51 19.40
CA GLY A 652 -1.50 -51.24 18.89
C GLY A 652 -2.55 -50.33 18.25
N ARG A 653 -2.13 -49.19 17.69
CA ARG A 653 -3.00 -48.19 17.06
C ARG A 653 -3.02 -48.36 15.54
N THR A 654 -3.86 -47.60 14.86
CA THR A 654 -3.91 -47.54 13.39
C THR A 654 -3.79 -46.11 12.91
N LEU A 655 -2.92 -45.88 11.94
CA LEU A 655 -2.93 -44.67 11.13
C LEU A 655 -3.79 -44.93 9.90
N LEU A 656 -4.93 -44.24 9.80
CA LEU A 656 -5.83 -44.30 8.66
C LEU A 656 -5.48 -43.17 7.70
N HIS A 657 -5.08 -43.52 6.49
CA HIS A 657 -4.87 -42.58 5.38
C HIS A 657 -6.12 -42.56 4.51
N TYR A 658 -6.57 -41.37 4.10
CA TYR A 658 -7.65 -41.26 3.14
C TYR A 658 -7.36 -40.22 2.07
N ARG A 659 -7.90 -40.46 0.88
CA ARG A 659 -7.89 -39.52 -0.24
C ARG A 659 -9.24 -39.54 -0.92
N TYR A 660 -9.73 -38.40 -1.36
CA TYR A 660 -11.02 -38.31 -2.03
C TYR A 660 -11.00 -37.31 -3.19
N ARG A 661 -11.97 -37.49 -4.08
CA ARG A 661 -12.31 -36.58 -5.18
C ARG A 661 -13.84 -36.49 -5.24
N ALA A 662 -14.37 -35.28 -5.33
CA ALA A 662 -15.81 -35.05 -5.42
C ALA A 662 -16.15 -33.90 -6.37
N GLN A 663 -17.28 -34.00 -7.05
CA GLN A 663 -17.87 -32.98 -7.89
C GLN A 663 -19.22 -32.58 -7.30
N VAL A 664 -19.51 -31.28 -7.25
CA VAL A 664 -20.74 -30.73 -6.64
C VAL A 664 -21.41 -29.80 -7.64
N GLY A 665 -22.70 -30.02 -7.89
CA GLY A 665 -23.52 -29.27 -8.83
C GLY A 665 -24.82 -28.73 -8.21
N GLY A 666 -25.49 -27.82 -8.93
CA GLY A 666 -26.72 -27.16 -8.48
C GLY A 666 -26.48 -25.87 -7.67
N ARG A 667 -27.48 -25.40 -6.92
CA ARG A 667 -27.38 -24.16 -6.12
C ARG A 667 -26.35 -24.25 -5.00
N VAL A 668 -26.00 -25.46 -4.56
CA VAL A 668 -24.93 -25.68 -3.58
C VAL A 668 -23.56 -25.31 -4.15
N ALA A 669 -23.33 -25.42 -5.46
CA ALA A 669 -22.05 -25.06 -6.07
C ALA A 669 -21.81 -23.53 -6.08
N SER A 670 -22.86 -22.71 -5.97
CA SER A 670 -22.74 -21.25 -6.02
C SER A 670 -22.22 -20.62 -4.72
N VAL A 671 -22.06 -21.39 -3.64
CA VAL A 671 -21.51 -20.89 -2.34
C VAL A 671 -19.99 -20.75 -2.35
N GLY A 672 -19.32 -21.18 -3.43
CA GLY A 672 -17.88 -21.07 -3.61
C GLY A 672 -17.09 -22.21 -2.97
N HIS A 673 -15.95 -22.54 -3.60
CA HIS A 673 -15.13 -23.70 -3.25
C HIS A 673 -14.57 -23.65 -1.81
N ARG A 674 -14.26 -22.46 -1.27
CA ARG A 674 -13.75 -22.28 0.10
C ARG A 674 -14.74 -22.75 1.18
N MET A 675 -16.02 -22.41 1.01
CA MET A 675 -17.09 -22.85 1.91
C MET A 675 -17.29 -24.37 1.84
N LEU A 676 -17.31 -24.93 0.61
CA LEU A 676 -17.49 -26.38 0.42
C LEU A 676 -16.31 -27.18 1.01
N GLY A 677 -15.06 -26.75 0.77
CA GLY A 677 -13.89 -27.38 1.38
C GLY A 677 -13.91 -27.35 2.90
N GLY A 678 -14.29 -26.21 3.51
CA GLY A 678 -14.44 -26.09 4.95
C GLY A 678 -15.51 -27.04 5.53
N VAL A 679 -16.63 -27.21 4.83
CA VAL A 679 -17.70 -28.15 5.21
C VAL A 679 -17.24 -29.60 5.09
N VAL A 680 -16.53 -29.96 4.01
CA VAL A 680 -16.01 -31.34 3.84
C VAL A 680 -15.03 -31.70 4.95
N ASN A 681 -14.12 -30.78 5.31
CA ASN A 681 -13.22 -30.99 6.45
C ASN A 681 -13.97 -31.15 7.77
N LEU A 682 -15.02 -30.36 8.00
CA LEU A 682 -15.85 -30.50 9.19
C LEU A 682 -16.52 -31.88 9.25
N LEU A 683 -17.08 -32.35 8.13
CA LEU A 683 -17.76 -33.65 8.06
C LEU A 683 -16.78 -34.82 8.22
N ALA A 684 -15.63 -34.77 7.55
CA ALA A 684 -14.56 -35.76 7.73
C ALA A 684 -14.08 -35.81 9.18
N ASN A 685 -13.88 -34.63 9.80
CA ASN A 685 -13.49 -34.55 11.20
C ASN A 685 -14.54 -35.17 12.14
N GLN A 686 -15.82 -34.89 11.91
CA GLN A 686 -16.90 -35.46 12.71
C GLN A 686 -17.01 -36.98 12.55
N PHE A 687 -16.85 -37.49 11.32
CA PHE A 687 -16.87 -38.92 11.03
C PHE A 687 -15.75 -39.67 11.75
N PHE A 688 -14.49 -39.28 11.52
CA PHE A 688 -13.34 -39.99 12.12
C PHE A 688 -13.28 -39.81 13.65
N SER A 689 -13.75 -38.67 14.18
CA SER A 689 -13.91 -38.47 15.64
C SER A 689 -15.02 -39.35 16.21
N GLY A 690 -16.08 -39.61 15.43
CA GLY A 690 -17.11 -40.59 15.76
C GLY A 690 -16.54 -42.00 15.79
N LEU A 691 -15.79 -42.38 14.75
CA LEU A 691 -15.15 -43.68 14.62
C LEU A 691 -14.17 -43.97 15.76
N ALA A 692 -13.32 -42.99 16.11
CA ALA A 692 -12.40 -43.12 17.24
C ALA A 692 -13.14 -43.35 18.56
N ARG A 693 -14.26 -42.64 18.81
CA ARG A 693 -15.09 -42.82 20.02
C ARG A 693 -15.84 -44.15 20.05
N GLN A 694 -16.22 -44.67 18.89
CA GLN A 694 -16.84 -45.99 18.78
C GLN A 694 -15.83 -47.10 19.13
N LEU A 695 -14.58 -46.96 18.68
CA LEU A 695 -13.49 -47.90 18.92
C LEU A 695 -12.93 -47.82 20.35
N ASP A 696 -12.96 -46.64 20.96
CA ASP A 696 -12.59 -46.40 22.35
C ASP A 696 -13.45 -45.28 22.96
N PRO A 697 -14.48 -45.62 23.78
CA PRO A 697 -15.33 -44.64 24.44
C PRO A 697 -14.58 -43.69 25.39
N SER A 698 -13.35 -44.04 25.80
CA SER A 698 -12.50 -43.22 26.66
C SER A 698 -11.69 -42.17 25.89
N ALA A 699 -11.50 -42.35 24.57
CA ALA A 699 -10.74 -41.47 23.69
C ALA A 699 -11.38 -40.08 23.44
N GLY A 700 -12.48 -39.75 24.11
CA GLY A 700 -13.27 -38.53 23.85
C GLY A 700 -13.86 -37.81 25.06
N LYS A 701 -13.33 -37.99 26.28
CA LYS A 701 -13.71 -37.12 27.42
C LYS A 701 -13.08 -35.73 27.29
N ALA A 702 -13.54 -34.95 26.32
CA ALA A 702 -13.48 -33.51 26.43
C ALA A 702 -14.35 -33.12 27.63
N GLY A 703 -13.75 -32.54 28.66
CA GLY A 703 -14.47 -32.14 29.87
C GLY A 703 -15.61 -31.17 29.54
N LEU A 704 -16.60 -31.06 30.42
CA LEU A 704 -17.71 -30.09 30.30
C LEU A 704 -17.20 -28.67 29.96
N LEU A 705 -16.01 -28.32 30.44
CA LEU A 705 -15.28 -27.08 30.17
C LEU A 705 -14.84 -26.90 28.70
N ASP A 706 -14.46 -27.95 27.99
CA ASP A 706 -14.04 -27.87 26.59
C ASP A 706 -15.25 -27.75 25.64
N ARG A 707 -16.36 -28.40 25.99
CA ARG A 707 -17.64 -28.23 25.27
C ARG A 707 -18.21 -26.82 25.48
N LEU A 708 -18.10 -26.27 26.68
CA LEU A 708 -18.49 -24.88 26.95
C LEU A 708 -17.58 -23.87 26.21
N ARG A 709 -16.28 -24.12 26.13
CA ARG A 709 -15.33 -23.29 25.35
C ARG A 709 -15.59 -23.32 23.85
N PHE A 710 -15.92 -24.48 23.29
CA PHE A 710 -16.30 -24.60 21.88
C PHE A 710 -17.63 -23.88 21.60
N PHE A 711 -18.63 -24.06 22.47
CA PHE A 711 -19.93 -23.40 22.32
C PHE A 711 -19.82 -21.87 22.46
N TRP A 712 -18.96 -21.37 23.36
CA TRP A 712 -18.67 -19.94 23.47
C TRP A 712 -17.92 -19.38 22.25
N LYS A 713 -16.93 -20.10 21.72
CA LYS A 713 -16.25 -19.71 20.47
C LYS A 713 -17.21 -19.68 19.27
N TYR A 714 -18.15 -20.62 19.21
CA TYR A 714 -19.12 -20.73 18.11
C TYR A 714 -20.26 -19.69 18.23
N ALA A 715 -20.74 -19.39 19.44
CA ALA A 715 -21.73 -18.36 19.68
C ALA A 715 -21.18 -16.94 19.41
N LYS A 716 -19.89 -16.70 19.74
CA LYS A 716 -19.21 -15.43 19.47
C LYS A 716 -18.97 -15.20 17.97
N ALA A 717 -18.75 -16.28 17.20
CA ALA A 717 -18.61 -16.22 15.75
C ALA A 717 -19.93 -15.96 15.01
N MET A 718 -21.08 -16.27 15.60
CA MET A 718 -22.39 -16.06 14.96
C MET A 718 -23.14 -14.80 15.41
N THR A 719 -22.83 -14.22 16.56
CA THR A 719 -23.64 -13.11 17.13
C THR A 719 -23.00 -11.74 17.07
N GLY A 720 -21.72 -11.62 16.67
CA GLY A 720 -21.05 -10.31 16.53
C GLY A 720 -21.04 -9.47 17.82
N ARG A 721 -21.19 -10.10 18.99
CA ARG A 721 -20.98 -9.51 20.32
C ARG A 721 -19.87 -10.25 21.06
#